data_AF-A0A814IJ01-F1
#
_entry.id   AF-A0A814IJ01-F1
#
_cell.length_a   1.000
_cell.length_b   1.000
_cell.length_c   1.000
_cell.angle_alpha   90.00
_cell.angle_beta   90.00
_cell.angle_gamma   90.00
#
_symmetry.space_group_name_H-M   'P 1'
#
loop_
_entity.id
_entity.type
_entity.pdbx_description
1 polymer ?
#
loop_
_entity_poly.entity_id
_entity_poly.type
_entity_poly.pdbx_seq_one_letter_code
_entity_poly.pdbx_strand_id
1 'polypeptide(L)'
;MLRVCYVTNWSRYRADEAKFEIEFIDPFMCTHIIYAYATVDTSKPEIIPVQKDDLEHYRELSLLKKTNPNLRILIRLGGKISLYLRYLKQAGTTTQLVRSLIWYMATHGFDGVDIALEFPDADIPDAKAALTALLEELGKQRRLMLRTVITLTAAPYVENLLKIYDIRKIEGLVNFINLMTFDFYGPWDEKTGISAPLFRQYYQLEAESVRNVDGLVKLWLSLGVPRGKIVIGIPAYGRSYTLSSEQKGLHSPTNGPGYPGQYTKTRGFLSYYEVCEKGQSQNWQRVWLDSEKAWYMVNDDQWISYEDVDSAALKAQYAKAEQLGGLFIWSIDNDEFSGFFCNTEPFPITRQVFATLNLPVPETSTRISPVQQRIPSILTTVTDAPAIRFVNVQAQSPTTFSPIAPTNLQQLLNALSMLAATTSSAPVYIAPTTPSTSALPPLAHQTYNAEYICTGHLAGRHGIYRDRRNCSIFYVCEGHDLNSLRYHIFFCPPGLEFSMDACTCDWPTGRPCQSTGETFCVAQTPATTSTTTATAALLSPNVPQSAVIALNGLGQLLGTSGSSSPVFDCTGRRAGLYRDMYDCTKFYFCTTNNQPSDGPLFRYDFVCPTNYAFSMTTCRCELGQSHTCHTLTKTDCLLL
;
A
#
# COMPACT_ATOMS: atom_id res chain seq x y z
N MET A 1 2.60 -23.90 -0.44
CA MET A 1 2.95 -22.46 -0.42
C MET A 1 4.47 -22.31 -0.36
N LEU A 2 4.99 -21.12 -0.65
CA LEU A 2 6.41 -20.80 -0.50
C LEU A 2 6.79 -20.73 0.98
N ARG A 3 7.93 -21.34 1.31
CA ARG A 3 8.60 -21.26 2.62
C ARG A 3 9.98 -20.68 2.37
N VAL A 4 10.19 -19.41 2.72
CA VAL A 4 11.39 -18.65 2.34
C VAL A 4 12.18 -18.28 3.60
N CYS A 5 13.49 -18.49 3.57
CA CYS A 5 14.35 -18.29 4.73
C CYS A 5 15.48 -17.32 4.37
N TYR A 6 15.53 -16.17 5.02
CA TYR A 6 16.71 -15.29 4.91
C TYR A 6 17.80 -15.75 5.87
N VAL A 7 19.03 -15.77 5.36
CA VAL A 7 20.26 -16.04 6.11
C VAL A 7 21.16 -14.82 5.94
N THR A 8 21.57 -14.18 7.02
CA THR A 8 22.43 -12.99 6.96
C THR A 8 23.90 -13.37 7.06
N ASN A 9 24.79 -12.76 6.28
CA ASN A 9 26.21 -13.13 6.32
C ASN A 9 26.92 -12.68 7.60
N TRP A 10 26.45 -11.61 8.22
CA TRP A 10 27.03 -11.08 9.45
C TRP A 10 26.68 -11.90 10.71
N SER A 11 25.71 -12.81 10.66
CA SER A 11 25.34 -13.64 11.82
C SER A 11 26.47 -14.59 12.26
N ARG A 12 27.39 -14.95 11.36
CA ARG A 12 28.58 -15.76 11.67
C ARG A 12 29.65 -15.04 12.48
N TYR A 13 29.55 -13.73 12.62
CA TYR A 13 30.47 -12.90 13.42
C TYR A 13 29.90 -12.55 14.80
N ARG A 14 28.70 -13.05 15.14
CA ARG A 14 28.23 -13.01 16.53
C ARG A 14 29.12 -13.89 17.40
N ALA A 15 29.22 -13.51 18.67
CA ALA A 15 30.03 -14.22 19.64
C ALA A 15 29.32 -15.48 20.14
N ASP A 16 30.12 -16.44 20.59
CA ASP A 16 29.70 -17.57 21.42
C ASP A 16 28.53 -18.35 20.80
N GLU A 17 27.52 -18.74 21.59
CA GLU A 17 26.39 -19.58 21.15
C GLU A 17 25.49 -18.91 20.11
N ALA A 18 25.60 -17.59 19.91
CA ALA A 18 24.80 -16.84 18.93
C ALA A 18 25.42 -16.81 17.53
N LYS A 19 26.59 -17.43 17.35
CA LYS A 19 27.25 -17.62 16.06
C LYS A 19 26.45 -18.57 15.17
N PHE A 20 25.91 -18.05 14.09
CA PHE A 20 25.13 -18.84 13.13
C PHE A 20 25.99 -19.32 11.95
N GLU A 21 26.03 -20.62 11.73
CA GLU A 21 26.68 -21.29 10.60
C GLU A 21 25.64 -22.02 9.73
N ILE A 22 26.00 -22.33 8.48
CA ILE A 22 25.09 -22.98 7.51
C ILE A 22 24.65 -24.39 7.97
N GLU A 23 25.44 -25.06 8.81
CA GLU A 23 25.16 -26.40 9.34
C GLU A 23 23.88 -26.51 10.17
N PHE A 24 23.40 -25.42 10.77
CA PHE A 24 22.12 -25.41 11.49
C PHE A 24 20.90 -25.55 10.54
N ILE A 25 21.06 -25.31 9.23
CA ILE A 25 19.95 -25.26 8.30
C ILE A 25 19.53 -26.66 7.85
N ASP A 26 18.39 -27.14 8.36
CA ASP A 26 17.67 -28.29 7.81
C ASP A 26 17.29 -28.03 6.32
N PRO A 27 17.82 -28.80 5.34
CA PRO A 27 17.56 -28.61 3.92
C PRO A 27 16.09 -28.73 3.51
N PHE A 28 15.22 -29.30 4.34
CA PHE A 28 13.78 -29.49 4.06
C PHE A 28 12.88 -28.47 4.77
N MET A 29 13.41 -27.68 5.70
CA MET A 29 12.66 -26.63 6.41
C MET A 29 12.18 -25.54 5.46
N CYS A 30 13.03 -25.13 4.52
CA CYS A 30 12.76 -24.06 3.56
C CYS A 30 12.52 -24.63 2.15
N THR A 31 11.72 -23.95 1.33
CA THR A 31 11.69 -24.17 -0.14
C THR A 31 12.70 -23.29 -0.86
N HIS A 32 12.94 -22.09 -0.31
CA HIS A 32 13.90 -21.12 -0.81
C HIS A 32 14.75 -20.62 0.35
N ILE A 33 16.07 -20.60 0.19
CA ILE A 33 16.98 -19.84 1.04
C ILE A 33 17.42 -18.61 0.25
N ILE A 34 17.45 -17.45 0.91
CA ILE A 34 17.94 -16.20 0.34
C ILE A 34 19.11 -15.72 1.20
N TYR A 35 20.32 -15.74 0.66
CA TYR A 35 21.51 -15.29 1.37
C TYR A 35 21.67 -13.77 1.24
N ALA A 36 21.73 -13.07 2.37
CA ALA A 36 21.87 -11.62 2.45
C ALA A 36 23.30 -11.25 2.90
N TYR A 37 24.12 -10.63 2.05
CA TYR A 37 23.90 -10.24 0.65
C TYR A 37 25.22 -10.18 -0.13
N ALA A 38 25.14 -10.16 -1.47
CA ALA A 38 26.23 -9.71 -2.33
C ALA A 38 26.05 -8.23 -2.69
N THR A 39 27.15 -7.54 -2.97
CA THR A 39 27.17 -6.10 -3.30
C THR A 39 27.73 -5.88 -4.71
N VAL A 40 27.60 -4.66 -5.20
CA VAL A 40 28.24 -4.22 -6.46
C VAL A 40 29.55 -3.51 -6.15
N ASP A 41 30.57 -3.72 -6.98
CA ASP A 41 31.76 -2.87 -7.05
C ASP A 41 31.36 -1.48 -7.57
N THR A 42 31.73 -0.41 -6.87
CA THR A 42 31.39 0.96 -7.30
C THR A 42 32.31 1.50 -8.40
N SER A 43 33.40 0.80 -8.74
CA SER A 43 34.34 1.18 -9.80
C SER A 43 34.03 0.56 -11.17
N LYS A 44 33.24 -0.52 -11.21
CA LYS A 44 32.99 -1.33 -12.41
C LYS A 44 31.69 -2.15 -12.27
N PRO A 45 31.01 -2.56 -13.35
CA PRO A 45 29.70 -3.23 -13.34
C PRO A 45 29.75 -4.70 -12.84
N GLU A 46 30.36 -4.96 -11.69
CA GLU A 46 30.61 -6.31 -11.19
C GLU A 46 29.94 -6.61 -9.84
N ILE A 47 29.31 -7.78 -9.74
CA ILE A 47 28.84 -8.35 -8.48
C ILE A 47 30.01 -9.00 -7.75
N ILE A 48 30.17 -8.65 -6.47
CA ILE A 48 31.23 -9.13 -5.60
C ILE A 48 30.63 -9.58 -4.25
N PRO A 49 31.24 -10.55 -3.55
CA PRO A 49 30.87 -10.83 -2.17
C PRO A 49 31.17 -9.61 -1.28
N VAL A 50 30.52 -9.51 -0.12
CA VAL A 50 30.79 -8.43 0.84
C VAL A 50 32.08 -8.73 1.60
N GLN A 51 32.30 -10.00 1.95
CA GLN A 51 33.51 -10.50 2.60
C GLN A 51 34.08 -11.70 1.83
N LYS A 52 35.40 -11.94 1.91
CA LYS A 52 36.03 -13.05 1.15
C LYS A 52 35.54 -14.44 1.57
N ASP A 53 35.17 -14.58 2.83
CA ASP A 53 34.67 -15.80 3.46
C ASP A 53 33.17 -16.06 3.20
N ASP A 54 32.43 -15.13 2.60
CA ASP A 54 31.11 -15.42 2.00
C ASP A 54 31.19 -16.59 0.99
N LEU A 55 32.32 -16.70 0.29
CA LEU A 55 32.57 -17.74 -0.71
C LEU A 55 32.61 -19.16 -0.11
N GLU A 56 32.78 -19.29 1.19
CA GLU A 56 32.72 -20.56 1.92
C GLU A 56 31.27 -20.95 2.20
N HIS A 57 30.50 -20.03 2.81
CA HIS A 57 29.05 -20.16 2.98
C HIS A 57 28.32 -20.47 1.66
N TYR A 58 28.73 -19.88 0.52
CA TYR A 58 28.13 -20.18 -0.78
C TYR A 58 28.30 -21.65 -1.19
N ARG A 59 29.45 -22.25 -0.84
CA ARG A 59 29.71 -23.67 -1.10
C ARG A 59 28.89 -24.55 -0.18
N GLU A 60 28.86 -24.24 1.12
CA GLU A 60 28.07 -24.97 2.13
C GLU A 60 26.57 -24.95 1.79
N LEU A 61 26.02 -23.78 1.48
CA LEU A 61 24.65 -23.63 0.98
C LEU A 61 24.41 -24.52 -0.26
N SER A 62 25.32 -24.49 -1.23
CA SER A 62 25.24 -25.34 -2.41
C SER A 62 25.29 -26.84 -2.09
N LEU A 63 25.90 -27.26 -0.98
CA LEU A 63 25.89 -28.65 -0.52
C LEU A 63 24.51 -29.07 0.03
N LEU A 64 23.72 -28.17 0.63
CA LEU A 64 22.35 -28.47 1.10
C LEU A 64 21.47 -29.02 -0.04
N LYS A 65 21.70 -28.58 -1.28
CA LYS A 65 21.00 -29.07 -2.48
C LYS A 65 21.34 -30.51 -2.88
N LYS A 66 22.42 -31.10 -2.35
CA LYS A 66 22.69 -32.54 -2.51
C LYS A 66 21.70 -33.37 -1.68
N THR A 67 21.29 -32.86 -0.52
CA THR A 67 20.31 -33.49 0.38
C THR A 67 18.88 -33.22 -0.07
N ASN A 68 18.58 -31.97 -0.47
CA ASN A 68 17.28 -31.59 -1.05
C ASN A 68 17.44 -30.95 -2.44
N PRO A 69 17.38 -31.72 -3.54
CA PRO A 69 17.48 -31.20 -4.91
C PRO A 69 16.35 -30.25 -5.34
N ASN A 70 15.26 -30.13 -4.55
CA ASN A 70 14.17 -29.19 -4.80
C ASN A 70 14.39 -27.83 -4.14
N LEU A 71 15.35 -27.71 -3.22
CA LEU A 71 15.71 -26.46 -2.56
C LEU A 71 16.26 -25.46 -3.57
N ARG A 72 15.77 -24.22 -3.51
CA ARG A 72 16.28 -23.09 -4.30
C ARG A 72 17.10 -22.17 -3.42
N ILE A 73 18.29 -21.78 -3.88
CA ILE A 73 19.17 -20.88 -3.14
C ILE A 73 19.42 -19.65 -3.98
N LEU A 74 18.99 -18.49 -3.47
CA LEU A 74 19.09 -17.21 -4.15
C LEU A 74 20.12 -16.33 -3.44
N ILE A 75 20.83 -15.50 -4.20
CA ILE A 75 21.65 -14.43 -3.65
C ILE A 75 20.82 -13.14 -3.59
N ARG A 76 20.79 -12.45 -2.45
CA ARG A 76 20.24 -11.10 -2.37
C ARG A 76 21.28 -10.11 -2.86
N LEU A 77 20.90 -9.20 -3.77
CA LEU A 77 21.68 -7.99 -4.03
C LEU A 77 21.23 -6.88 -3.08
N GLY A 78 22.19 -6.35 -2.32
CA GLY A 78 21.97 -5.30 -1.33
C GLY A 78 23.15 -4.34 -1.24
N GLY A 79 23.20 -3.57 -0.14
CA GLY A 79 24.29 -2.62 0.13
C GLY A 79 24.42 -1.56 -0.98
N LYS A 80 25.56 -1.55 -1.68
CA LYS A 80 25.89 -0.48 -2.65
C LYS A 80 25.12 -0.56 -3.97
N ILE A 81 24.19 -1.50 -4.16
CA ILE A 81 23.33 -1.54 -5.35
C ILE A 81 22.60 -0.21 -5.56
N SER A 82 22.11 0.43 -4.50
CA SER A 82 21.48 1.76 -4.54
C SER A 82 22.44 2.83 -5.08
N LEU A 83 23.67 2.91 -4.57
CA LEU A 83 24.71 3.80 -5.10
C LEU A 83 25.00 3.50 -6.58
N TYR A 84 25.12 2.22 -6.94
CA TYR A 84 25.38 1.81 -8.31
C TYR A 84 24.26 2.20 -9.28
N LEU A 85 22.98 2.10 -8.88
CA LEU A 85 21.84 2.53 -9.69
C LEU A 85 21.90 4.03 -10.06
N ARG A 86 22.54 4.90 -9.26
CA ARG A 86 22.74 6.32 -9.61
C ARG A 86 23.63 6.50 -10.85
N TYR A 87 24.57 5.60 -11.06
CA TYR A 87 25.55 5.65 -12.15
C TYR A 87 25.07 4.94 -13.44
N LEU A 88 23.92 4.25 -13.42
CA LEU A 88 23.33 3.58 -14.58
C LEU A 88 22.89 4.51 -15.73
N LYS A 89 23.07 5.83 -15.60
CA LYS A 89 22.85 6.79 -16.71
C LYS A 89 23.79 6.55 -17.91
N GLN A 90 24.85 5.77 -17.76
CA GLN A 90 25.73 5.36 -18.87
C GLN A 90 25.12 4.18 -19.65
N ALA A 91 24.91 4.36 -20.95
CA ALA A 91 24.32 3.33 -21.82
C ALA A 91 25.09 1.99 -21.76
N GLY A 92 24.36 0.89 -21.60
CA GLY A 92 24.92 -0.47 -21.57
C GLY A 92 25.38 -0.99 -20.20
N THR A 93 25.49 -0.13 -19.17
CA THR A 93 25.90 -0.54 -17.81
C THR A 93 24.95 -1.55 -17.18
N THR A 94 23.62 -1.39 -17.33
CA THR A 94 22.63 -2.36 -16.84
C THR A 94 22.86 -3.76 -17.42
N THR A 95 23.12 -3.88 -18.72
CA THR A 95 23.42 -5.17 -19.36
C THR A 95 24.74 -5.77 -18.89
N GLN A 96 25.76 -4.95 -18.60
CA GLN A 96 27.02 -5.42 -18.03
C GLN A 96 26.83 -5.94 -16.60
N LEU A 97 26.12 -5.19 -15.74
CA LEU A 97 25.79 -5.60 -14.38
C LEU A 97 24.98 -6.91 -14.37
N VAL A 98 23.95 -7.00 -15.22
CA VAL A 98 23.16 -8.23 -15.34
C VAL A 98 24.03 -9.39 -15.79
N ARG A 99 24.90 -9.23 -16.80
CA ARG A 99 25.84 -10.29 -17.20
C ARG A 99 26.78 -10.72 -16.06
N SER A 100 27.28 -9.77 -15.26
CA SER A 100 28.10 -10.09 -14.09
C SER A 100 27.30 -10.88 -13.04
N LEU A 101 26.07 -10.47 -12.73
CA LEU A 101 25.17 -11.20 -11.83
C LEU A 101 24.89 -12.62 -12.32
N ILE A 102 24.64 -12.80 -13.63
CA ILE A 102 24.41 -14.12 -14.23
C ILE A 102 25.65 -15.02 -14.05
N TRP A 103 26.83 -14.49 -14.35
CA TRP A 103 28.10 -15.20 -14.15
C TRP A 103 28.36 -15.52 -12.67
N TYR A 104 28.06 -14.59 -11.77
CA TYR A 104 28.19 -14.75 -10.32
C TYR A 104 27.27 -15.86 -9.79
N MET A 105 25.99 -15.86 -10.19
CA MET A 105 25.05 -16.92 -9.84
C MET A 105 25.52 -18.28 -10.34
N ALA A 106 25.94 -18.38 -11.60
CA ALA A 106 26.43 -19.63 -12.18
C ALA A 106 27.72 -20.13 -11.51
N THR A 107 28.65 -19.23 -11.16
CA THR A 107 29.94 -19.56 -10.54
C THR A 107 29.78 -20.04 -9.09
N HIS A 108 28.81 -19.48 -8.36
CA HIS A 108 28.59 -19.77 -6.94
C HIS A 108 27.39 -20.71 -6.68
N GLY A 109 26.76 -21.24 -7.73
CA GLY A 109 25.73 -22.27 -7.63
C GLY A 109 24.34 -21.76 -7.24
N PHE A 110 24.06 -20.46 -7.36
CA PHE A 110 22.75 -19.89 -7.05
C PHE A 110 21.70 -20.21 -8.12
N ASP A 111 20.48 -20.55 -7.68
CA ASP A 111 19.29 -20.77 -8.53
C ASP A 111 18.60 -19.45 -8.94
N GLY A 112 19.02 -18.32 -8.38
CA GLY A 112 18.34 -17.05 -8.60
C GLY A 112 18.85 -15.89 -7.78
N VAL A 113 18.12 -14.78 -7.89
CA VAL A 113 18.45 -13.50 -7.26
C VAL A 113 17.23 -12.91 -6.54
N ASP A 114 17.47 -12.32 -5.38
CA ASP A 114 16.54 -11.41 -4.71
C ASP A 114 17.05 -9.97 -4.85
N ILE A 115 16.21 -9.07 -5.35
CA ILE A 115 16.57 -7.65 -5.51
C ILE A 115 15.94 -6.86 -4.37
N ALA A 116 16.76 -6.16 -3.59
CA ALA A 116 16.31 -5.28 -2.52
C ALA A 116 16.94 -3.90 -2.66
N LEU A 117 16.11 -2.85 -2.62
CA LEU A 117 16.55 -1.45 -2.63
C LEU A 117 16.19 -0.82 -1.28
N GLU A 118 17.09 -0.98 -0.30
CA GLU A 118 16.89 -0.64 1.12
C GLU A 118 17.82 0.49 1.57
N PHE A 119 17.31 1.69 1.83
CA PHE A 119 16.47 2.35 0.84
C PHE A 119 17.38 3.22 -0.03
N PRO A 120 16.99 3.55 -1.27
CA PRO A 120 17.64 4.64 -1.96
C PRO A 120 17.56 5.90 -1.07
N ASP A 121 18.70 6.55 -0.84
CA ASP A 121 18.71 7.94 -0.36
C ASP A 121 17.77 8.77 -1.25
N ALA A 122 17.34 9.93 -0.76
CA ALA A 122 16.54 10.89 -1.55
C ALA A 122 17.20 11.25 -2.90
N ASP A 123 18.50 10.97 -3.03
CA ASP A 123 19.39 11.26 -4.16
C ASP A 123 19.56 10.11 -5.17
N ILE A 124 18.58 9.22 -5.37
CA ILE A 124 18.48 8.45 -6.63
C ILE A 124 17.42 9.07 -7.55
N PRO A 125 17.83 9.93 -8.52
CA PRO A 125 16.97 10.29 -9.63
C PRO A 125 16.43 9.04 -10.33
N ASP A 126 15.11 8.96 -10.46
CA ASP A 126 14.40 7.91 -11.19
C ASP A 126 14.68 6.47 -10.72
N ALA A 127 14.83 6.24 -9.40
CA ALA A 127 14.99 4.91 -8.80
C ALA A 127 14.01 3.86 -9.36
N LYS A 128 12.75 4.28 -9.58
CA LYS A 128 11.71 3.49 -10.25
C LYS A 128 12.07 3.01 -11.66
N ALA A 129 12.62 3.90 -12.49
CA ALA A 129 13.05 3.55 -13.84
C ALA A 129 14.29 2.63 -13.79
N ALA A 130 15.24 2.90 -12.89
CA ALA A 130 16.44 2.09 -12.73
C ALA A 130 16.12 0.65 -12.29
N LEU A 131 15.25 0.46 -11.29
CA LEU A 131 14.78 -0.87 -10.88
C LEU A 131 14.03 -1.59 -12.01
N THR A 132 13.14 -0.87 -12.70
CA THR A 132 12.37 -1.44 -13.82
C THR A 132 13.31 -1.92 -14.92
N ALA A 133 14.29 -1.10 -15.35
CA ALA A 133 15.26 -1.45 -16.37
C ALA A 133 16.14 -2.65 -15.96
N LEU A 134 16.54 -2.74 -14.69
CA LEU A 134 17.29 -3.88 -14.17
C LEU A 134 16.47 -5.19 -14.25
N LEU A 135 15.20 -5.15 -13.83
CA LEU A 135 14.31 -6.31 -13.89
C LEU A 135 13.92 -6.69 -15.32
N GLU A 136 13.74 -5.70 -16.21
CA GLU A 136 13.48 -5.96 -17.64
C GLU A 136 14.68 -6.62 -18.31
N GLU A 137 15.90 -6.16 -18.01
CA GLU A 137 17.12 -6.75 -18.55
C GLU A 137 17.35 -8.16 -18.00
N LEU A 138 17.15 -8.39 -16.69
CA LEU A 138 17.11 -9.74 -16.11
C LEU A 138 16.06 -10.63 -16.81
N GLY A 139 14.86 -10.11 -17.06
CA GLY A 139 13.79 -10.80 -17.77
C GLY A 139 14.14 -11.17 -19.21
N LYS A 140 14.84 -10.29 -19.94
CA LYS A 140 15.36 -10.58 -21.30
C LYS A 140 16.42 -11.69 -21.27
N GLN A 141 17.42 -11.55 -20.38
CA GLN A 141 18.52 -12.51 -20.25
C GLN A 141 18.07 -13.85 -19.65
N ARG A 142 16.91 -13.91 -18.96
CA ARG A 142 16.29 -15.14 -18.43
C ARG A 142 16.09 -16.24 -19.47
N ARG A 143 15.95 -15.90 -20.76
CA ARG A 143 15.91 -16.88 -21.86
C ARG A 143 17.19 -17.71 -21.99
N LEU A 144 18.32 -17.18 -21.52
CA LEU A 144 19.61 -17.89 -21.45
C LEU A 144 19.80 -18.64 -20.12
N MET A 145 18.86 -18.48 -19.17
CA MET A 145 18.93 -19.02 -17.81
C MET A 145 17.66 -19.80 -17.46
N LEU A 146 17.53 -20.98 -18.05
CA LEU A 146 16.40 -21.86 -17.77
C LEU A 146 16.33 -22.19 -16.27
N ARG A 147 15.13 -22.02 -15.68
CA ARG A 147 14.79 -22.24 -14.25
C ARG A 147 15.26 -21.18 -13.26
N THR A 148 15.91 -20.10 -13.68
CA THR A 148 16.28 -19.01 -12.74
C THR A 148 15.06 -18.36 -12.10
N VAL A 149 15.15 -18.20 -10.77
CA VAL A 149 14.17 -17.51 -9.92
C VAL A 149 14.60 -16.05 -9.75
N ILE A 150 13.68 -15.12 -9.97
CA ILE A 150 13.92 -13.68 -9.73
C ILE A 150 12.88 -13.22 -8.72
N THR A 151 13.30 -12.66 -7.60
CA THR A 151 12.41 -12.12 -6.57
C THR A 151 12.72 -10.65 -6.30
N LEU A 152 11.73 -9.96 -5.75
CA LEU A 152 11.83 -8.57 -5.35
C LEU A 152 11.45 -8.47 -3.86
N THR A 153 12.32 -7.89 -3.05
CA THR A 153 11.97 -7.48 -1.69
C THR A 153 11.51 -6.03 -1.67
N ALA A 154 10.34 -5.80 -1.09
CA ALA A 154 9.64 -4.52 -1.13
C ALA A 154 9.45 -3.90 0.26
N ALA A 155 9.59 -2.57 0.31
CA ALA A 155 9.46 -1.74 1.50
C ALA A 155 8.07 -1.84 2.19
N PRO A 156 7.98 -1.66 3.52
CA PRO A 156 6.71 -1.51 4.23
C PRO A 156 5.98 -0.19 3.90
N TYR A 157 6.72 0.84 3.46
CA TYR A 157 6.22 2.22 3.37
C TYR A 157 5.61 2.58 2.01
N VAL A 158 4.45 3.25 2.01
CA VAL A 158 3.76 3.75 0.80
C VAL A 158 4.59 4.75 0.02
N GLU A 159 5.35 5.60 0.72
CA GLU A 159 6.24 6.57 0.07
C GLU A 159 7.26 5.87 -0.83
N ASN A 160 7.85 4.79 -0.33
CA ASN A 160 8.78 3.95 -1.05
C ASN A 160 8.07 3.22 -2.20
N LEU A 161 6.82 2.80 -2.01
CA LEU A 161 5.98 2.27 -3.10
C LEU A 161 5.93 3.24 -4.28
N LEU A 162 5.60 4.51 -4.02
CA LEU A 162 5.49 5.55 -5.04
C LEU A 162 6.85 5.97 -5.62
N LYS A 163 7.93 5.97 -4.83
CA LYS A 163 9.28 6.39 -5.26
C LYS A 163 10.06 5.32 -6.04
N ILE A 164 9.89 4.04 -5.71
CA ILE A 164 10.82 2.96 -6.11
C ILE A 164 10.20 1.95 -7.09
N TYR A 165 8.88 1.74 -7.10
CA TYR A 165 8.30 0.58 -7.80
C TYR A 165 7.29 0.98 -8.90
N ASP A 166 7.47 0.46 -10.11
CA ASP A 166 6.48 0.48 -11.19
C ASP A 166 5.77 -0.87 -11.23
N ILE A 167 4.85 -1.09 -10.28
CA ILE A 167 4.21 -2.39 -10.02
C ILE A 167 3.70 -3.07 -11.29
N ARG A 168 3.05 -2.31 -12.19
CA ARG A 168 2.49 -2.80 -13.45
C ARG A 168 3.53 -3.33 -14.43
N LYS A 169 4.77 -2.82 -14.39
CA LYS A 169 5.87 -3.34 -15.23
C LYS A 169 6.64 -4.45 -14.55
N ILE A 170 6.86 -4.37 -13.24
CA ILE A 170 7.78 -5.27 -12.53
C ILE A 170 7.13 -6.59 -12.08
N GLU A 171 5.81 -6.65 -11.85
CA GLU A 171 5.18 -7.89 -11.35
C GLU A 171 5.40 -9.07 -12.30
N GLY A 172 5.27 -8.84 -13.61
CA GLY A 172 5.41 -9.87 -14.64
C GLY A 172 6.84 -10.38 -14.83
N LEU A 173 7.83 -9.63 -14.33
CA LEU A 173 9.25 -9.93 -14.47
C LEU A 173 9.79 -10.81 -13.33
N VAL A 174 9.08 -10.85 -12.20
CA VAL A 174 9.47 -11.59 -10.99
C VAL A 174 8.60 -12.83 -10.75
N ASN A 175 9.17 -13.84 -10.10
CA ASN A 175 8.47 -15.05 -9.67
C ASN A 175 7.51 -14.76 -8.51
N PHE A 176 7.97 -14.02 -7.51
CA PHE A 176 7.21 -13.58 -6.35
C PHE A 176 7.86 -12.34 -5.71
N ILE A 177 7.12 -11.69 -4.82
CA ILE A 177 7.47 -10.45 -4.15
C ILE A 177 7.43 -10.68 -2.64
N ASN A 178 8.56 -10.45 -1.99
CA ASN A 178 8.73 -10.52 -0.55
C ASN A 178 8.35 -9.15 0.04
N LEU A 179 7.16 -9.02 0.62
CA LEU A 179 6.73 -7.80 1.32
C LEU A 179 7.30 -7.80 2.73
N MET A 180 8.13 -6.81 3.06
CA MET A 180 8.64 -6.60 4.43
C MET A 180 7.51 -6.07 5.31
N THR A 181 6.64 -6.97 5.75
CA THR A 181 5.46 -6.67 6.59
C THR A 181 5.85 -6.58 8.08
N PHE A 182 6.92 -5.84 8.33
CA PHE A 182 7.54 -5.55 9.63
C PHE A 182 8.27 -4.20 9.52
N ASP A 183 8.79 -3.69 10.64
CA ASP A 183 9.34 -2.34 10.73
C ASP A 183 8.35 -1.24 10.29
N PHE A 184 7.06 -1.45 10.55
CA PHE A 184 6.04 -0.40 10.40
C PHE A 184 6.16 0.70 11.45
N TYR A 185 6.65 0.33 12.64
CA TYR A 185 7.00 1.19 13.75
C TYR A 185 8.32 0.70 14.35
N GLY A 186 9.12 1.63 14.89
CA GLY A 186 10.41 1.32 15.49
C GLY A 186 11.01 2.48 16.27
N PRO A 187 12.25 2.36 16.76
CA PRO A 187 12.88 3.35 17.65
C PRO A 187 13.26 4.68 16.99
N TRP A 188 12.91 4.86 15.71
CA TRP A 188 12.93 6.13 14.99
C TRP A 188 11.65 6.95 15.22
N ASP A 189 10.58 6.33 15.73
CA ASP A 189 9.34 7.01 16.13
C ASP A 189 9.48 7.56 17.56
N GLU A 190 8.87 8.72 17.84
CA GLU A 190 8.87 9.35 19.17
C GLU A 190 8.13 8.52 20.24
N LYS A 191 7.36 7.51 19.81
CA LYS A 191 6.45 6.71 20.63
C LYS A 191 6.59 5.22 20.34
N THR A 192 6.32 4.39 21.35
CA THR A 192 6.31 2.92 21.21
C THR A 192 5.24 2.43 20.24
N GLY A 193 5.63 1.55 19.32
CA GLY A 193 4.73 0.88 18.38
C GLY A 193 5.12 -0.58 18.12
N ILE A 194 4.18 -1.36 17.61
CA ILE A 194 4.42 -2.75 17.22
C ILE A 194 5.16 -2.75 15.87
N SER A 195 6.28 -3.46 15.76
CA SER A 195 7.03 -3.51 14.50
C SER A 195 6.22 -4.16 13.36
N ALA A 196 5.42 -5.20 13.66
CA ALA A 196 4.69 -5.98 12.67
C ALA A 196 3.22 -6.27 13.04
N PRO A 197 2.34 -5.27 13.29
CA PRO A 197 0.93 -5.51 13.59
C PRO A 197 0.25 -6.20 12.41
N LEU A 198 -0.51 -7.28 12.66
CA LEU A 198 -1.24 -8.01 11.63
C LEU A 198 -2.38 -7.15 11.05
N PHE A 199 -3.15 -6.50 11.93
CA PHE A 199 -4.23 -5.59 11.58
C PHE A 199 -3.98 -4.20 12.16
N ARG A 200 -4.60 -3.18 11.55
CA ARG A 200 -4.60 -1.82 12.07
C ARG A 200 -5.14 -1.73 13.51
N GLN A 201 -4.65 -0.77 14.27
CA GLN A 201 -5.25 -0.40 15.55
C GLN A 201 -6.61 0.27 15.33
N TYR A 202 -7.52 0.09 16.29
CA TYR A 202 -8.89 0.63 16.20
C TYR A 202 -8.93 2.18 16.15
N TYR A 203 -7.92 2.84 16.72
CA TYR A 203 -7.83 4.29 16.85
C TYR A 203 -6.84 4.96 15.87
N GLN A 204 -6.28 4.22 14.90
CA GLN A 204 -5.35 4.78 13.89
C GLN A 204 -6.08 5.63 12.85
N LEU A 205 -5.45 6.75 12.49
CA LEU A 205 -5.92 7.70 11.49
C LEU A 205 -5.89 7.11 10.08
N GLU A 206 -6.72 7.65 9.17
CA GLU A 206 -6.85 7.08 7.81
C GLU A 206 -5.53 7.06 7.02
N ALA A 207 -4.64 8.01 7.27
CA ALA A 207 -3.30 8.07 6.67
C ALA A 207 -2.35 6.94 7.11
N GLU A 208 -2.56 6.35 8.30
CA GLU A 208 -1.77 5.22 8.81
C GLU A 208 -2.39 3.85 8.52
N SER A 209 -3.56 3.82 7.85
CA SER A 209 -4.39 2.62 7.66
C SER A 209 -3.69 1.39 7.03
N VAL A 210 -2.53 1.60 6.40
CA VAL A 210 -1.69 0.59 5.74
C VAL A 210 -0.40 0.21 6.47
N ARG A 211 -0.10 0.81 7.64
CA ARG A 211 1.06 0.45 8.50
C ARG A 211 0.82 -0.84 9.32
N ASN A 212 0.41 -1.90 8.62
CA ASN A 212 0.11 -3.22 9.17
C ASN A 212 0.13 -4.27 8.04
N VAL A 213 0.31 -5.55 8.38
CA VAL A 213 0.41 -6.66 7.40
C VAL A 213 -0.79 -6.66 6.44
N ASP A 214 -2.01 -6.58 6.98
CA ASP A 214 -3.25 -6.66 6.20
C ASP A 214 -3.43 -5.47 5.24
N GLY A 215 -3.21 -4.25 5.73
CA GLY A 215 -3.28 -3.04 4.93
C GLY A 215 -2.25 -3.01 3.80
N LEU A 216 -1.01 -3.41 4.07
CA LEU A 216 0.04 -3.48 3.03
C LEU A 216 -0.29 -4.57 1.99
N VAL A 217 -0.72 -5.76 2.40
CA VAL A 217 -1.15 -6.82 1.46
C VAL A 217 -2.29 -6.33 0.58
N LYS A 218 -3.33 -5.70 1.16
CA LYS A 218 -4.47 -5.15 0.41
C LYS A 218 -4.06 -4.06 -0.59
N LEU A 219 -3.09 -3.22 -0.24
CA LEU A 219 -2.52 -2.23 -1.15
C LEU A 219 -1.82 -2.88 -2.36
N TRP A 220 -0.97 -3.88 -2.15
CA TRP A 220 -0.30 -4.57 -3.25
C TRP A 220 -1.28 -5.35 -4.15
N LEU A 221 -2.34 -5.92 -3.57
CA LEU A 221 -3.43 -6.53 -4.32
C LEU A 221 -4.22 -5.51 -5.15
N SER A 222 -4.54 -4.32 -4.61
CA SER A 222 -5.28 -3.29 -5.35
C SER A 222 -4.48 -2.68 -6.51
N LEU A 223 -3.15 -2.75 -6.43
CA LEU A 223 -2.22 -2.38 -7.50
C LEU A 223 -2.03 -3.46 -8.58
N GLY A 224 -2.76 -4.58 -8.48
CA GLY A 224 -2.84 -5.62 -9.51
C GLY A 224 -1.88 -6.80 -9.33
N VAL A 225 -1.16 -6.90 -8.21
CA VAL A 225 -0.26 -8.05 -7.97
C VAL A 225 -1.08 -9.30 -7.64
N PRO A 226 -0.88 -10.43 -8.34
CA PRO A 226 -1.61 -11.67 -8.04
C PRO A 226 -1.33 -12.18 -6.61
N ARG A 227 -2.37 -12.63 -5.89
CA ARG A 227 -2.27 -13.18 -4.52
C ARG A 227 -1.13 -14.20 -4.37
N GLY A 228 -1.07 -15.17 -5.27
CA GLY A 228 -0.03 -16.21 -5.29
C GLY A 228 1.41 -15.73 -5.55
N LYS A 229 1.62 -14.45 -5.91
CA LYS A 229 2.96 -13.83 -5.99
C LYS A 229 3.35 -13.06 -4.73
N ILE A 230 2.43 -12.79 -3.80
CA ILE A 230 2.73 -12.06 -2.56
C ILE A 230 3.25 -13.04 -1.50
N VAL A 231 4.41 -12.75 -0.91
CA VAL A 231 5.00 -13.50 0.20
C VAL A 231 5.23 -12.51 1.34
N ILE A 232 4.61 -12.74 2.50
CA ILE A 232 4.71 -11.81 3.65
C ILE A 232 5.84 -12.19 4.61
N GLY A 233 6.42 -11.19 5.26
CA GLY A 233 7.55 -11.34 6.17
C GLY A 233 7.14 -11.51 7.63
N ILE A 234 7.79 -12.47 8.30
CA ILE A 234 7.79 -12.61 9.77
C ILE A 234 9.15 -12.13 10.30
N PRO A 235 9.19 -11.13 11.20
CA PRO A 235 10.42 -10.75 11.88
C PRO A 235 10.71 -11.76 13.01
N ALA A 236 11.82 -12.49 12.90
CA ALA A 236 12.32 -13.33 14.00
C ALA A 236 13.17 -12.49 14.98
N TYR A 237 12.70 -11.28 15.30
CA TYR A 237 13.39 -10.28 16.11
C TYR A 237 12.36 -9.31 16.73
N GLY A 238 12.78 -8.56 17.74
CA GLY A 238 12.02 -7.47 18.33
C GLY A 238 12.63 -6.09 18.08
N ARG A 239 11.77 -5.05 18.05
CA ARG A 239 12.18 -3.64 18.07
C ARG A 239 12.06 -3.11 19.49
N SER A 240 13.12 -2.49 20.00
CA SER A 240 13.21 -2.03 21.39
C SER A 240 13.33 -0.51 21.52
N TYR A 241 12.77 0.02 22.61
CA TYR A 241 12.72 1.44 22.92
C TYR A 241 13.15 1.68 24.37
N THR A 242 13.76 2.83 24.64
CA THR A 242 13.89 3.38 26.00
C THR A 242 12.75 4.38 26.22
N LEU A 243 11.85 4.10 27.14
CA LEU A 243 10.75 4.97 27.54
C LEU A 243 11.28 6.28 28.16
N SER A 244 10.53 7.37 27.99
CA SER A 244 10.85 8.68 28.58
C SER A 244 9.92 9.08 29.73
N SER A 245 9.01 8.18 30.13
CA SER A 245 8.06 8.37 31.24
C SER A 245 7.63 7.02 31.84
N GLU A 246 6.90 7.06 32.95
CA GLU A 246 6.26 5.88 33.56
C GLU A 246 5.12 5.26 32.72
N GLN A 247 4.80 5.81 31.55
CA GLN A 247 3.86 5.19 30.62
C GLN A 247 4.52 3.99 29.93
N LYS A 248 3.91 2.81 30.08
CA LYS A 248 4.46 1.50 29.62
C LYS A 248 3.61 0.82 28.54
N GLY A 249 2.51 1.44 28.13
CA GLY A 249 1.62 0.91 27.08
C GLY A 249 2.11 1.21 25.66
N LEU A 250 1.26 0.90 24.66
CA LEU A 250 1.42 1.45 23.31
C LEU A 250 1.37 2.97 23.32
N HIS A 251 2.01 3.60 22.32
CA HIS A 251 2.09 5.04 22.13
C HIS A 251 2.74 5.81 23.29
N SER A 252 3.41 5.10 24.20
CA SER A 252 4.17 5.71 25.29
C SER A 252 5.38 6.48 24.74
N PRO A 253 5.64 7.71 25.22
CA PRO A 253 6.80 8.52 24.82
C PRO A 253 8.14 7.80 25.04
N THR A 254 9.10 8.01 24.14
CA THR A 254 10.42 7.38 24.18
C THR A 254 11.56 8.37 24.01
N ASN A 255 12.75 7.99 24.48
CA ASN A 255 14.03 8.63 24.20
C ASN A 255 14.78 7.93 23.05
N GLY A 256 14.07 7.23 22.16
CA GLY A 256 14.62 6.46 21.05
C GLY A 256 15.02 5.02 21.41
N PRO A 257 16.10 4.46 20.82
CA PRO A 257 16.33 3.02 20.78
C PRO A 257 16.72 2.42 22.13
N GLY A 258 16.08 1.30 22.47
CA GLY A 258 16.37 0.51 23.66
C GLY A 258 17.81 -0.01 23.72
N TYR A 259 18.20 -0.56 24.87
CA TYR A 259 19.53 -1.09 25.08
C TYR A 259 19.87 -2.22 24.10
N PRO A 260 21.15 -2.36 23.71
CA PRO A 260 21.55 -3.37 22.75
C PRO A 260 21.50 -4.77 23.38
N GLY A 261 21.19 -5.77 22.57
CA GLY A 261 21.32 -7.17 22.96
C GLY A 261 22.77 -7.58 23.20
N GLN A 262 22.97 -8.65 23.99
CA GLN A 262 24.31 -9.20 24.29
C GLN A 262 25.02 -9.70 23.03
N TYR A 263 24.27 -10.25 22.08
CA TYR A 263 24.78 -10.95 20.91
C TYR A 263 24.59 -10.12 19.63
N THR A 264 23.42 -9.51 19.44
CA THR A 264 23.14 -8.63 18.28
C THR A 264 23.80 -7.26 18.40
N LYS A 265 24.13 -6.82 19.63
CA LYS A 265 24.90 -5.60 19.96
C LYS A 265 24.39 -4.32 19.29
N THR A 266 23.12 -4.31 18.91
CA THR A 266 22.49 -3.24 18.12
C THR A 266 21.39 -2.59 18.96
N ARG A 267 21.47 -1.27 19.20
CA ARG A 267 20.43 -0.56 19.94
C ARG A 267 19.11 -0.59 19.18
N GLY A 268 18.01 -0.79 19.88
CA GLY A 268 16.68 -0.82 19.27
C GLY A 268 16.35 -2.09 18.46
N PHE A 269 17.18 -3.12 18.54
CA PHE A 269 17.00 -4.41 17.88
C PHE A 269 17.45 -5.54 18.81
N LEU A 270 16.67 -6.61 18.88
CA LEU A 270 16.99 -7.82 19.63
C LEU A 270 16.57 -9.04 18.80
N SER A 271 17.40 -10.07 18.70
CA SER A 271 16.99 -11.33 18.07
C SER A 271 15.85 -11.99 18.87
N TYR A 272 15.11 -12.93 18.27
CA TYR A 272 14.09 -13.67 19.02
C TYR A 272 14.71 -14.44 20.20
N TYR A 273 15.92 -14.99 20.07
CA TYR A 273 16.59 -15.64 21.20
C TYR A 273 16.95 -14.67 22.34
N GLU A 274 17.36 -13.42 22.05
CA GLU A 274 17.55 -12.39 23.09
C GLU A 274 16.24 -11.92 23.73
N VAL A 275 15.13 -12.00 23.00
CA VAL A 275 13.79 -11.66 23.49
C VAL A 275 13.24 -12.80 24.37
N CYS A 276 13.38 -14.06 23.97
CA CYS A 276 12.89 -15.20 24.74
C CYS A 276 13.69 -15.38 26.05
N GLU A 277 15.01 -15.16 26.03
CA GLU A 277 15.89 -15.22 27.20
C GLU A 277 15.46 -14.18 28.25
N LYS A 278 15.18 -12.94 27.80
CA LYS A 278 14.58 -11.90 28.65
C LYS A 278 13.20 -12.31 29.19
N GLY A 279 12.36 -12.90 28.33
CA GLY A 279 11.02 -13.38 28.67
C GLY A 279 10.96 -14.53 29.70
N GLN A 280 12.09 -15.18 30.01
CA GLN A 280 12.18 -16.15 31.11
C GLN A 280 12.33 -15.48 32.49
N SER A 281 12.72 -14.21 32.55
CA SER A 281 12.83 -13.45 33.79
C SER A 281 11.48 -12.88 34.22
N GLN A 282 11.16 -13.00 35.51
CA GLN A 282 9.93 -12.46 36.11
C GLN A 282 9.82 -10.93 36.07
N ASN A 283 10.91 -10.23 35.73
CA ASN A 283 10.95 -8.78 35.62
C ASN A 283 10.25 -8.27 34.34
N TRP A 284 10.16 -9.11 33.28
CA TRP A 284 9.57 -8.72 32.01
C TRP A 284 8.06 -9.00 31.97
N GLN A 285 7.26 -7.94 31.99
CA GLN A 285 5.81 -8.01 31.86
C GLN A 285 5.41 -8.11 30.38
N ARG A 286 4.90 -9.28 29.96
CA ARG A 286 4.37 -9.50 28.61
C ARG A 286 2.93 -9.01 28.49
N VAL A 287 2.58 -8.39 27.36
CA VAL A 287 1.21 -7.91 27.05
C VAL A 287 0.80 -8.34 25.65
N TRP A 288 -0.34 -9.01 25.54
CA TRP A 288 -0.98 -9.39 24.28
C TRP A 288 -1.87 -8.28 23.76
N LEU A 289 -1.77 -7.98 22.46
CA LEU A 289 -2.63 -7.01 21.78
C LEU A 289 -3.58 -7.73 20.81
N ASP A 290 -4.80 -8.00 21.28
CA ASP A 290 -5.76 -8.78 20.50
C ASP A 290 -6.20 -8.09 19.19
N SER A 291 -6.14 -6.75 19.11
CA SER A 291 -6.41 -6.01 17.86
C SER A 291 -5.32 -6.21 16.81
N GLU A 292 -4.05 -6.24 17.23
CA GLU A 292 -2.89 -6.29 16.33
C GLU A 292 -2.34 -7.71 16.13
N LYS A 293 -2.79 -8.67 16.96
CA LYS A 293 -2.30 -10.05 17.04
C LYS A 293 -0.78 -10.12 17.22
N ALA A 294 -0.26 -9.31 18.14
CA ALA A 294 1.17 -9.17 18.41
C ALA A 294 1.45 -9.00 19.91
N TRP A 295 2.71 -9.19 20.31
CA TRP A 295 3.17 -8.99 21.67
C TRP A 295 4.01 -7.72 21.80
N TYR A 296 3.95 -7.13 22.99
CA TYR A 296 5.08 -6.39 23.53
C TYR A 296 5.42 -6.88 24.95
N MET A 297 6.59 -6.51 25.44
CA MET A 297 6.98 -6.72 26.83
C MET A 297 7.77 -5.52 27.37
N VAL A 298 7.67 -5.32 28.68
CA VAL A 298 8.28 -4.17 29.37
C VAL A 298 9.01 -4.61 30.62
N ASN A 299 10.18 -4.04 30.86
CA ASN A 299 10.87 -4.07 32.15
C ASN A 299 11.48 -2.69 32.41
N ASP A 300 11.21 -2.10 33.57
CA ASP A 300 11.62 -0.73 33.93
C ASP A 300 11.29 0.31 32.84
N ASP A 301 12.30 0.86 32.17
CA ASP A 301 12.20 1.82 31.05
C ASP A 301 12.37 1.15 29.66
N GLN A 302 12.58 -0.16 29.60
CA GLN A 302 12.80 -0.90 28.36
C GLN A 302 11.50 -1.52 27.85
N TRP A 303 11.13 -1.20 26.61
CA TRP A 303 9.92 -1.68 25.94
C TRP A 303 10.31 -2.39 24.64
N ILE A 304 9.74 -3.57 24.36
CA ILE A 304 10.09 -4.40 23.19
C ILE A 304 8.82 -4.90 22.52
N SER A 305 8.61 -4.60 21.23
CA SER A 305 7.63 -5.31 20.40
C SER A 305 8.29 -6.45 19.63
N TYR A 306 7.63 -7.61 19.54
CA TYR A 306 8.22 -8.83 18.99
C TYR A 306 7.16 -9.84 18.53
N GLU A 307 7.60 -10.85 17.80
CA GLU A 307 6.82 -12.05 17.50
C GLU A 307 7.19 -13.21 18.40
N ASP A 308 6.21 -14.02 18.75
CA ASP A 308 6.43 -15.37 19.26
C ASP A 308 5.81 -16.42 18.34
N VAL A 309 5.89 -17.68 18.77
CA VAL A 309 5.38 -18.85 18.06
C VAL A 309 3.90 -18.71 17.69
N ASP A 310 3.08 -18.10 18.56
CA ASP A 310 1.65 -17.96 18.36
C ASP A 310 1.29 -16.77 17.45
N SER A 311 1.93 -15.60 17.64
CA SER A 311 1.69 -14.43 16.78
C SER A 311 2.14 -14.70 15.34
N ALA A 312 3.28 -15.38 15.17
CA ALA A 312 3.77 -15.80 13.88
C ALA A 312 2.87 -16.85 13.22
N ALA A 313 2.32 -17.80 13.99
CA ALA A 313 1.34 -18.76 13.48
C ALA A 313 0.04 -18.08 13.00
N LEU A 314 -0.46 -17.06 13.69
CA LEU A 314 -1.64 -16.30 13.26
C LEU A 314 -1.41 -15.60 11.91
N LYS A 315 -0.21 -15.09 11.65
CA LYS A 315 0.17 -14.53 10.34
C LYS A 315 0.27 -15.60 9.25
N ALA A 316 0.75 -16.80 9.58
CA ALA A 316 0.73 -17.94 8.67
C ALA A 316 -0.71 -18.37 8.31
N GLN A 317 -1.64 -18.35 9.27
CA GLN A 317 -3.06 -18.58 9.03
C GLN A 317 -3.67 -17.48 8.15
N TYR A 318 -3.36 -16.21 8.41
CA TYR A 318 -3.80 -15.07 7.59
C TYR A 318 -3.35 -15.21 6.12
N ALA A 319 -2.05 -15.46 5.88
CA ALA A 319 -1.52 -15.58 4.52
C ALA A 319 -2.22 -16.68 3.72
N LYS A 320 -2.59 -17.77 4.39
CA LYS A 320 -3.30 -18.90 3.81
C LYS A 320 -4.78 -18.59 3.56
N ALA A 321 -5.44 -17.89 4.48
CA ALA A 321 -6.82 -17.43 4.33
C ALA A 321 -6.97 -16.42 3.17
N GLU A 322 -6.01 -15.52 3.00
CA GLU A 322 -5.94 -14.59 1.86
C GLU A 322 -5.30 -15.21 0.59
N GLN A 323 -5.01 -16.52 0.58
CA GLN A 323 -4.50 -17.27 -0.57
C GLN A 323 -3.19 -16.70 -1.16
N LEU A 324 -2.31 -16.21 -0.28
CA LEU A 324 -1.02 -15.62 -0.65
C LEU A 324 -0.02 -16.71 -1.11
N GLY A 325 1.06 -16.29 -1.77
CA GLY A 325 2.09 -17.19 -2.27
C GLY A 325 2.83 -17.96 -1.16
N GLY A 326 3.03 -17.35 0.01
CA GLY A 326 3.70 -17.95 1.15
C GLY A 326 4.14 -16.95 2.21
N LEU A 327 5.13 -17.35 3.02
CA LEU A 327 5.81 -16.46 3.97
C LEU A 327 7.34 -16.57 3.86
N PHE A 328 8.02 -15.51 4.30
CA PHE A 328 9.45 -15.52 4.57
C PHE A 328 9.75 -15.19 6.03
N ILE A 329 10.82 -15.78 6.57
CA ILE A 329 11.37 -15.39 7.87
C ILE A 329 12.55 -14.45 7.64
N TRP A 330 12.51 -13.26 8.26
CA TRP A 330 13.66 -12.36 8.37
C TRP A 330 14.12 -12.31 9.83
N SER A 331 15.22 -12.95 10.19
CA SER A 331 15.97 -13.97 9.44
C SER A 331 16.10 -15.22 10.30
N ILE A 332 16.34 -16.39 9.70
CA ILE A 332 16.38 -17.65 10.49
C ILE A 332 17.55 -17.68 11.46
N ASP A 333 18.59 -16.86 11.23
CA ASP A 333 19.70 -16.64 12.16
C ASP A 333 19.34 -15.75 13.38
N ASN A 334 18.16 -15.14 13.43
CA ASN A 334 17.64 -14.44 14.61
C ASN A 334 16.55 -15.25 15.35
N ASP A 335 16.01 -16.31 14.74
CA ASP A 335 15.19 -17.32 15.43
C ASP A 335 16.06 -18.11 16.44
N GLU A 336 15.44 -18.89 17.32
CA GLU A 336 16.15 -19.76 18.26
C GLU A 336 16.71 -20.99 17.51
N PHE A 337 17.83 -20.82 16.81
CA PHE A 337 18.36 -21.79 15.85
C PHE A 337 19.11 -22.98 16.48
N SER A 338 19.45 -22.93 17.77
CA SER A 338 20.23 -23.97 18.45
C SER A 338 19.45 -24.69 19.55
N GLY A 339 18.36 -24.09 20.04
CA GLY A 339 17.57 -24.54 21.19
C GLY A 339 18.14 -24.08 22.54
N PHE A 340 19.27 -23.37 22.54
CA PHE A 340 20.07 -23.07 23.74
C PHE A 340 19.47 -21.97 24.63
N PHE A 341 19.05 -20.85 24.06
CA PHE A 341 18.65 -19.67 24.83
C PHE A 341 17.23 -19.81 25.37
N CYS A 342 16.29 -20.32 24.56
CA CYS A 342 14.87 -20.45 24.94
C CYS A 342 14.53 -21.78 25.65
N ASN A 343 15.43 -22.76 25.70
CA ASN A 343 15.14 -24.16 26.07
C ASN A 343 14.00 -24.77 25.23
N THR A 344 14.06 -24.59 23.90
CA THR A 344 13.07 -25.12 22.94
C THR A 344 13.71 -26.00 21.88
N GLU A 345 12.89 -26.69 21.08
CA GLU A 345 13.36 -27.25 19.81
C GLU A 345 13.93 -26.14 18.89
N PRO A 346 14.98 -26.43 18.08
CA PRO A 346 15.55 -25.46 17.14
C PRO A 346 14.55 -24.93 16.10
N PHE A 347 14.65 -23.63 15.83
CA PHE A 347 13.84 -22.81 14.93
C PHE A 347 12.33 -22.80 15.26
N PRO A 348 11.92 -22.47 16.49
CA PRO A 348 10.53 -22.58 16.93
C PRO A 348 9.58 -21.68 16.12
N ILE A 349 9.95 -20.43 15.80
CA ILE A 349 9.11 -19.56 14.96
C ILE A 349 9.02 -20.13 13.54
N THR A 350 10.17 -20.42 12.92
CA THR A 350 10.25 -20.87 11.53
C THR A 350 9.51 -22.19 11.32
N ARG A 351 9.71 -23.17 12.22
CA ARG A 351 9.01 -24.47 12.18
C ARG A 351 7.51 -24.30 12.34
N GLN A 352 7.03 -23.50 13.31
CA GLN A 352 5.61 -23.31 13.53
C GLN A 352 4.90 -22.61 12.36
N VAL A 353 5.50 -21.53 11.83
CA VAL A 353 4.99 -20.81 10.65
C VAL A 353 4.83 -21.78 9.47
N PHE A 354 5.87 -22.58 9.19
CA PHE A 354 5.85 -23.50 8.06
C PHE A 354 4.98 -24.74 8.27
N ALA A 355 4.84 -25.24 9.50
CA ALA A 355 3.89 -26.30 9.83
C ALA A 355 2.44 -25.82 9.61
N THR A 356 2.13 -24.58 10.02
CA THR A 356 0.79 -23.96 9.88
C THR A 356 0.35 -23.82 8.42
N LEU A 357 1.30 -23.58 7.50
CA LEU A 357 1.05 -23.55 6.04
C LEU A 357 0.67 -24.92 5.46
N ASN A 358 1.04 -26.02 6.11
CA ASN A 358 0.76 -27.39 5.66
C ASN A 358 -0.57 -27.96 6.19
N LEU A 359 -1.19 -27.34 7.20
CA LEU A 359 -2.50 -27.74 7.71
C LEU A 359 -3.60 -27.56 6.63
N PRO A 360 -4.81 -28.12 6.79
CA PRO A 360 -6.00 -27.67 6.04
C PRO A 360 -6.42 -26.23 6.45
N VAL A 361 -7.22 -25.55 5.63
CA VAL A 361 -7.93 -24.32 6.06
C VAL A 361 -9.21 -24.76 6.80
N PRO A 362 -9.51 -24.25 8.00
CA PRO A 362 -10.76 -24.57 8.68
C PRO A 362 -11.97 -24.12 7.85
N GLU A 363 -12.91 -25.01 7.57
CA GLU A 363 -14.07 -24.73 6.71
C GLU A 363 -14.99 -23.62 7.27
N THR A 364 -14.93 -23.36 8.57
CA THR A 364 -15.66 -22.29 9.27
C THR A 364 -14.96 -20.94 9.23
N SER A 365 -13.81 -20.80 8.53
CA SER A 365 -13.11 -19.53 8.36
C SER A 365 -13.82 -18.59 7.38
N THR A 366 -14.95 -18.01 7.80
CA THR A 366 -15.30 -16.66 7.34
C THR A 366 -14.06 -15.77 7.47
N ARG A 367 -13.69 -15.01 6.42
CA ARG A 367 -12.46 -14.18 6.39
C ARG A 367 -12.17 -13.58 7.75
N ILE A 368 -10.95 -13.77 8.25
CA ILE A 368 -10.48 -13.24 9.53
C ILE A 368 -10.69 -11.73 9.47
N SER A 369 -11.80 -11.29 10.06
CA SER A 369 -12.25 -9.91 10.04
C SER A 369 -11.92 -9.31 11.40
N PRO A 370 -11.57 -8.02 11.48
CA PRO A 370 -11.28 -7.39 12.75
C PRO A 370 -12.48 -7.56 13.68
N VAL A 371 -12.24 -8.15 14.85
CA VAL A 371 -13.29 -8.42 15.85
C VAL A 371 -13.84 -7.08 16.31
N GLN A 372 -15.07 -6.76 15.91
CA GLN A 372 -15.78 -5.60 16.42
C GLN A 372 -16.24 -5.91 17.85
N GLN A 373 -15.38 -5.63 18.82
CA GLN A 373 -15.69 -5.81 20.24
C GLN A 373 -16.91 -4.95 20.61
N ARG A 374 -17.95 -5.59 21.13
CA ARG A 374 -19.08 -4.89 21.74
C ARG A 374 -18.60 -4.24 23.04
N ILE A 375 -18.73 -2.92 23.11
CA ILE A 375 -18.49 -2.15 24.33
C ILE A 375 -19.43 -2.67 25.43
N PRO A 376 -18.93 -3.13 26.59
CA PRO A 376 -19.76 -3.36 27.76
C PRO A 376 -20.27 -2.00 28.25
N SER A 377 -21.59 -1.82 28.31
CA SER A 377 -22.20 -0.62 28.89
C SER A 377 -21.96 -0.59 30.41
N ILE A 378 -20.89 0.08 30.82
CA ILE A 378 -20.65 0.42 32.23
C ILE A 378 -21.75 1.39 32.67
N LEU A 379 -22.61 0.92 33.57
CA LEU A 379 -23.72 1.69 34.12
C LEU A 379 -23.22 2.63 35.22
N THR A 380 -22.62 3.76 34.84
CA THR A 380 -22.29 4.84 35.80
C THR A 380 -23.54 5.64 36.15
N THR A 381 -24.02 5.46 37.38
CA THR A 381 -25.05 6.29 37.99
C THR A 381 -24.57 7.74 38.13
N VAL A 382 -25.21 8.67 37.40
CA VAL A 382 -25.05 10.12 37.61
C VAL A 382 -26.41 10.69 37.99
N THR A 383 -26.43 11.41 39.11
CA THR A 383 -27.60 12.03 39.73
C THR A 383 -28.06 13.31 39.03
N ASP A 384 -29.34 13.62 39.17
CA ASP A 384 -30.13 14.69 38.53
C ASP A 384 -29.48 16.07 38.30
N ALA A 385 -29.77 16.67 37.13
CA ALA A 385 -30.62 17.87 36.97
C ALA A 385 -30.51 18.47 35.54
N PRO A 386 -31.46 19.33 35.09
CA PRO A 386 -32.92 19.18 35.09
C PRO A 386 -33.51 19.21 33.65
N ALA A 387 -34.73 18.69 33.47
CA ALA A 387 -35.36 18.58 32.14
C ALA A 387 -36.02 19.89 31.65
N ILE A 388 -35.80 20.24 30.38
CA ILE A 388 -36.68 21.17 29.63
C ILE A 388 -37.78 20.35 28.96
N ARG A 389 -39.04 20.76 29.19
CA ARG A 389 -40.24 20.07 28.72
C ARG A 389 -40.53 20.36 27.26
N PHE A 390 -40.90 19.33 26.50
CA PHE A 390 -41.98 19.48 25.52
C PHE A 390 -43.07 18.44 25.79
N VAL A 391 -44.31 18.93 25.81
CA VAL A 391 -45.52 18.15 26.13
C VAL A 391 -46.05 17.55 24.84
N ASN A 392 -46.45 16.28 24.88
CA ASN A 392 -47.62 15.84 24.12
C ASN A 392 -48.38 14.75 24.88
N VAL A 393 -49.71 14.80 24.76
CA VAL A 393 -50.66 14.21 25.70
C VAL A 393 -51.12 12.81 25.25
N GLN A 394 -51.43 11.95 26.23
CA GLN A 394 -51.83 10.56 26.07
C GLN A 394 -53.25 10.38 25.46
N ALA A 395 -53.46 9.21 24.86
CA ALA A 395 -54.71 8.43 24.96
C ALA A 395 -54.30 6.95 25.16
N GLN A 396 -54.25 6.47 26.40
CA GLN A 396 -55.29 5.65 27.04
C GLN A 396 -55.50 4.25 26.43
N SER A 397 -55.13 3.22 27.21
CA SER A 397 -55.67 1.85 27.18
C SER A 397 -56.78 1.74 28.24
N PRO A 398 -57.65 0.69 28.28
CA PRO A 398 -57.22 -0.58 28.89
C PRO A 398 -57.92 -1.91 28.47
N THR A 399 -57.22 -3.02 28.76
CA THR A 399 -57.72 -4.32 29.31
C THR A 399 -58.64 -5.30 28.54
N THR A 400 -58.02 -6.44 28.16
CA THR A 400 -58.34 -7.87 28.51
C THR A 400 -59.51 -8.69 27.91
N PHE A 401 -59.20 -10.00 27.81
CA PHE A 401 -60.01 -11.24 27.68
C PHE A 401 -60.31 -11.84 26.29
N SER A 402 -60.02 -13.15 26.22
CA SER A 402 -60.21 -14.11 25.11
C SER A 402 -61.58 -14.81 25.20
N PRO A 403 -61.89 -15.92 24.48
CA PRO A 403 -61.31 -16.50 23.24
C PRO A 403 -62.41 -16.79 22.17
N ILE A 404 -62.03 -17.44 21.04
CA ILE A 404 -62.74 -18.55 20.32
C ILE A 404 -62.35 -18.56 18.83
N ALA A 405 -61.90 -19.73 18.34
CA ALA A 405 -61.76 -20.09 16.92
C ALA A 405 -62.91 -21.07 16.53
N PRO A 406 -63.21 -21.35 15.25
CA PRO A 406 -62.37 -22.19 14.36
C PRO A 406 -62.35 -21.62 12.91
N THR A 407 -61.76 -22.17 11.84
CA THR A 407 -61.40 -23.51 11.28
C THR A 407 -60.34 -23.27 10.18
N ASN A 408 -59.55 -24.18 9.60
CA ASN A 408 -59.11 -25.57 9.83
C ASN A 408 -57.74 -25.62 9.11
N LEU A 409 -56.65 -26.11 9.70
CA LEU A 409 -56.35 -27.51 9.95
C LEU A 409 -56.18 -28.36 8.67
N GLN A 410 -55.04 -28.17 7.98
CA GLN A 410 -54.47 -29.18 7.09
C GLN A 410 -52.94 -29.24 7.29
N GLN A 411 -52.53 -29.98 8.32
CA GLN A 411 -51.22 -30.67 8.47
C GLN A 411 -49.95 -29.77 8.56
N LEU A 412 -49.24 -29.74 9.70
CA LEU A 412 -48.26 -30.76 10.14
C LEU A 412 -47.28 -31.12 8.99
N LEU A 413 -45.96 -30.92 9.10
CA LEU A 413 -45.12 -30.89 10.29
C LEU A 413 -45.41 -32.05 11.26
N ASN A 414 -45.22 -33.27 10.75
CA ASN A 414 -44.61 -34.40 11.46
C ASN A 414 -43.72 -35.10 10.41
N ALA A 415 -42.40 -34.97 10.42
CA ALA A 415 -41.41 -35.45 11.39
C ALA A 415 -40.95 -36.90 11.12
N LEU A 416 -39.66 -37.13 11.40
CA LEU A 416 -38.96 -38.41 11.60
C LEU A 416 -38.39 -39.19 10.38
N SER A 417 -37.05 -39.09 10.30
CA SER A 417 -36.06 -40.20 10.26
C SER A 417 -35.95 -41.15 9.07
N MET A 418 -34.75 -41.11 8.47
CA MET A 418 -33.87 -42.23 8.09
C MET A 418 -34.47 -43.56 7.63
N LEU A 419 -34.14 -43.97 6.39
CA LEU A 419 -33.13 -45.02 6.12
C LEU A 419 -32.99 -45.30 4.61
N ALA A 420 -31.74 -45.50 4.15
CA ALA A 420 -31.33 -46.26 2.95
C ALA A 420 -31.95 -45.91 1.58
N ALA A 421 -31.39 -46.30 0.43
CA ALA A 421 -30.00 -46.46 -0.03
C ALA A 421 -30.08 -46.61 -1.58
N THR A 422 -29.02 -46.24 -2.32
CA THR A 422 -28.58 -46.82 -3.63
C THR A 422 -29.67 -47.20 -4.68
N THR A 423 -29.69 -46.68 -5.91
CA THR A 423 -28.69 -46.97 -6.96
C THR A 423 -28.92 -46.16 -8.26
N SER A 424 -27.83 -45.87 -8.97
CA SER A 424 -27.64 -45.89 -10.45
C SER A 424 -28.87 -45.77 -11.40
N SER A 425 -28.87 -44.73 -12.26
CA SER A 425 -28.49 -44.88 -13.69
C SER A 425 -28.68 -43.58 -14.49
N ALA A 426 -27.88 -43.37 -15.54
CA ALA A 426 -28.09 -42.35 -16.57
C ALA A 426 -28.68 -43.01 -17.84
N PRO A 427 -29.39 -42.28 -18.71
CA PRO A 427 -28.69 -41.81 -19.93
C PRO A 427 -29.15 -40.48 -20.59
N VAL A 428 -28.15 -39.69 -21.03
CA VAL A 428 -27.91 -38.99 -22.33
C VAL A 428 -29.06 -38.31 -23.16
N TYR A 429 -28.66 -37.21 -23.85
CA TYR A 429 -29.18 -36.60 -25.11
C TYR A 429 -30.34 -35.57 -25.01
N ILE A 430 -30.43 -34.44 -25.76
CA ILE A 430 -29.62 -33.79 -26.84
C ILE A 430 -29.53 -32.26 -26.60
N ALA A 431 -28.48 -31.59 -27.10
CA ALA A 431 -28.32 -30.12 -27.10
C ALA A 431 -29.03 -29.40 -28.30
N PRO A 432 -29.26 -28.07 -28.20
CA PRO A 432 -29.36 -27.19 -29.37
C PRO A 432 -28.17 -26.21 -29.53
N THR A 433 -27.91 -25.90 -30.79
CA THR A 433 -26.79 -25.15 -31.39
C THR A 433 -26.66 -23.65 -31.06
N THR A 434 -25.42 -23.17 -31.20
CA THR A 434 -24.96 -21.77 -31.25
C THR A 434 -25.60 -20.89 -32.33
N PRO A 435 -25.47 -19.56 -32.18
CA PRO A 435 -24.92 -18.73 -33.26
C PRO A 435 -23.55 -18.14 -32.90
N SER A 436 -22.67 -18.03 -33.90
CA SER A 436 -21.33 -17.46 -33.81
C SER A 436 -21.29 -15.98 -34.19
N THR A 437 -20.52 -15.17 -33.45
CA THR A 437 -19.98 -13.89 -33.97
C THR A 437 -18.47 -13.84 -33.75
N SER A 438 -17.73 -13.63 -34.83
CA SER A 438 -16.26 -13.51 -34.81
C SER A 438 -15.84 -12.11 -34.38
N ALA A 439 -15.02 -12.03 -33.32
CA ALA A 439 -14.23 -10.84 -33.00
C ALA A 439 -12.74 -11.18 -33.10
N LEU A 440 -11.99 -10.36 -33.83
CA LEU A 440 -10.53 -10.51 -34.01
C LEU A 440 -9.79 -10.29 -32.68
N PRO A 441 -8.60 -10.91 -32.47
CA PRO A 441 -7.77 -10.64 -31.31
C PRO A 441 -7.30 -9.17 -31.32
N PRO A 442 -7.26 -8.47 -30.16
CA PRO A 442 -6.75 -7.11 -30.09
C PRO A 442 -5.29 -7.01 -30.57
N LEU A 443 -5.02 -6.08 -31.49
CA LEU A 443 -3.68 -5.81 -31.99
C LEU A 443 -2.75 -5.33 -30.86
N ALA A 444 -1.47 -5.70 -30.96
CA ALA A 444 -0.42 -5.25 -30.06
C ALA A 444 -0.32 -3.72 -29.99
N HIS A 445 0.00 -3.19 -28.80
CA HIS A 445 0.24 -1.76 -28.60
C HIS A 445 1.34 -1.23 -29.55
N GLN A 446 1.01 -0.23 -30.34
CA GLN A 446 2.01 0.62 -30.98
C GLN A 446 2.67 1.52 -29.93
N THR A 447 3.97 1.75 -30.09
CA THR A 447 4.74 2.70 -29.28
C THR A 447 4.26 4.12 -29.55
N TYR A 448 3.76 4.79 -28.52
CA TYR A 448 3.34 6.19 -28.59
C TYR A 448 4.56 7.13 -28.47
N ASN A 449 4.94 7.79 -29.55
CA ASN A 449 5.96 8.85 -29.52
C ASN A 449 5.35 10.16 -29.00
N ALA A 450 6.01 10.77 -28.02
CA ALA A 450 5.61 12.03 -27.38
C ALA A 450 5.45 13.17 -28.41
N GLU A 451 6.41 13.31 -29.32
CA GLU A 451 6.32 14.25 -30.44
C GLU A 451 5.05 13.99 -31.26
N TYR A 452 4.81 12.75 -31.71
CA TYR A 452 3.66 12.47 -32.57
C TYR A 452 2.30 12.79 -31.94
N ILE A 453 2.17 12.70 -30.61
CA ILE A 453 0.93 13.07 -29.89
C ILE A 453 0.79 14.60 -29.80
N CYS A 454 1.80 15.31 -29.32
CA CYS A 454 1.67 16.75 -29.00
C CYS A 454 2.14 17.70 -30.14
N THR A 455 2.81 17.22 -31.20
CA THR A 455 3.33 18.04 -32.33
C THR A 455 2.62 17.78 -33.66
N GLY A 456 1.72 16.79 -33.73
CA GLY A 456 0.92 16.47 -34.93
C GLY A 456 -0.13 17.53 -35.34
N HIS A 457 -0.15 18.68 -34.68
CA HIS A 457 -1.03 19.82 -34.96
C HIS A 457 -0.22 21.13 -34.95
N LEU A 458 -0.56 22.07 -35.85
CA LEU A 458 0.25 23.21 -36.30
C LEU A 458 0.63 24.28 -35.24
N ALA A 459 0.38 24.03 -33.96
CA ALA A 459 1.03 24.71 -32.85
C ALA A 459 1.06 23.72 -31.67
N GLY A 460 2.26 23.29 -31.25
CA GLY A 460 2.42 22.52 -30.01
C GLY A 460 2.08 23.40 -28.82
N ARG A 461 0.88 23.24 -28.25
CA ARG A 461 0.37 24.03 -27.13
C ARG A 461 0.08 23.12 -25.93
N HIS A 462 0.06 23.73 -24.75
CA HIS A 462 -0.51 23.08 -23.58
C HIS A 462 -2.00 22.78 -23.83
N GLY A 463 -2.49 21.63 -23.37
CA GLY A 463 -3.90 21.29 -23.45
C GLY A 463 -4.20 19.81 -23.35
N ILE A 464 -5.48 19.47 -23.44
CA ILE A 464 -5.99 18.11 -23.27
C ILE A 464 -6.34 17.51 -24.65
N TYR A 465 -5.93 16.26 -24.86
CA TYR A 465 -6.02 15.55 -26.14
C TYR A 465 -6.51 14.13 -25.96
N ARG A 466 -7.53 13.68 -26.71
CA ARG A 466 -7.98 12.28 -26.68
C ARG A 466 -7.13 11.38 -27.56
N ASP A 467 -6.95 10.12 -27.16
CA ASP A 467 -6.35 9.12 -28.03
C ASP A 467 -7.24 8.82 -29.25
N ARG A 468 -6.62 8.75 -30.44
CA ARG A 468 -7.33 8.57 -31.72
C ARG A 468 -7.86 7.14 -31.92
N ARG A 469 -7.53 6.17 -31.06
CA ARG A 469 -7.88 4.75 -31.23
C ARG A 469 -8.55 4.14 -30.00
N ASN A 470 -8.43 4.75 -28.83
CA ASN A 470 -9.09 4.35 -27.60
C ASN A 470 -9.73 5.57 -26.91
N CYS A 471 -11.05 5.70 -27.06
CA CYS A 471 -11.80 6.85 -26.56
C CYS A 471 -11.74 6.99 -25.03
N SER A 472 -11.46 5.92 -24.26
CA SER A 472 -11.30 5.98 -22.80
C SER A 472 -9.93 6.50 -22.33
N ILE A 473 -9.06 6.93 -23.24
CA ILE A 473 -7.73 7.48 -22.94
C ILE A 473 -7.62 8.93 -23.41
N PHE A 474 -7.04 9.77 -22.56
CA PHE A 474 -6.66 11.14 -22.91
C PHE A 474 -5.29 11.52 -22.36
N TYR A 475 -4.73 12.59 -22.89
CA TYR A 475 -3.40 13.10 -22.65
C TYR A 475 -3.49 14.57 -22.26
N VAL A 476 -2.69 15.03 -21.31
CA VAL A 476 -2.48 16.46 -21.07
C VAL A 476 -1.05 16.78 -21.47
N CYS A 477 -0.87 17.60 -22.52
CA CYS A 477 0.44 18.10 -22.94
C CYS A 477 0.75 19.41 -22.19
N GLU A 478 1.99 19.58 -21.71
CA GLU A 478 2.46 20.77 -21.00
C GLU A 478 3.92 21.08 -21.42
N GLY A 479 4.21 22.32 -21.82
CA GLY A 479 5.55 22.78 -22.22
C GLY A 479 5.48 23.99 -23.16
N HIS A 480 6.35 24.97 -22.94
CA HIS A 480 6.33 26.25 -23.67
C HIS A 480 6.98 26.18 -25.06
N ASP A 481 7.76 25.14 -25.33
CA ASP A 481 8.40 24.88 -26.62
C ASP A 481 8.53 23.36 -26.87
N LEU A 482 8.99 22.98 -28.07
CA LEU A 482 9.16 21.57 -28.46
C LEU A 482 10.20 20.81 -27.62
N ASN A 483 11.11 21.51 -26.92
CA ASN A 483 12.17 20.90 -26.13
C ASN A 483 11.77 20.68 -24.66
N SER A 484 10.73 21.40 -24.18
CA SER A 484 10.18 21.31 -22.83
C SER A 484 8.85 20.55 -22.75
N LEU A 485 8.30 20.13 -23.90
CA LEU A 485 7.01 19.47 -24.04
C LEU A 485 6.98 18.09 -23.35
N ARG A 486 6.18 18.00 -22.29
CA ARG A 486 5.83 16.77 -21.58
C ARG A 486 4.38 16.41 -21.83
N TYR A 487 4.02 15.15 -21.58
CA TYR A 487 2.62 14.72 -21.64
C TYR A 487 2.31 13.75 -20.50
N HIS A 488 1.07 13.81 -20.02
CA HIS A 488 0.55 13.00 -18.92
C HIS A 488 -0.65 12.20 -19.43
N ILE A 489 -0.61 10.87 -19.29
CA ILE A 489 -1.68 9.97 -19.75
C ILE A 489 -2.70 9.77 -18.62
N PHE A 490 -3.97 9.94 -18.96
CA PHE A 490 -5.11 9.70 -18.08
C PHE A 490 -6.09 8.72 -18.72
N PHE A 491 -6.79 7.99 -17.85
CA PHE A 491 -7.78 6.99 -18.23
C PHE A 491 -9.11 7.39 -17.62
N CYS A 492 -10.18 7.28 -18.40
CA CYS A 492 -11.52 7.49 -17.88
C CYS A 492 -11.94 6.37 -16.92
N PRO A 493 -12.84 6.66 -15.97
CA PRO A 493 -13.45 5.63 -15.12
C PRO A 493 -14.05 4.49 -15.96
N PRO A 494 -14.06 3.25 -15.45
CA PRO A 494 -14.51 2.09 -16.23
C PRO A 494 -15.92 2.27 -16.81
N GLY A 495 -16.03 2.16 -18.14
CA GLY A 495 -17.29 2.35 -18.88
C GLY A 495 -17.51 3.75 -19.46
N LEU A 496 -16.61 4.71 -19.22
CA LEU A 496 -16.67 6.07 -19.78
C LEU A 496 -15.62 6.30 -20.89
N GLU A 497 -15.92 7.26 -21.76
CA GLU A 497 -15.07 7.76 -22.85
C GLU A 497 -14.77 9.25 -22.63
N PHE A 498 -13.60 9.72 -23.04
CA PHE A 498 -13.27 11.13 -22.97
C PHE A 498 -14.06 11.89 -24.05
N SER A 499 -14.83 12.89 -23.62
CA SER A 499 -15.56 13.81 -24.49
C SER A 499 -14.67 14.99 -24.84
N MET A 500 -14.48 15.25 -26.14
CA MET A 500 -13.73 16.41 -26.61
C MET A 500 -14.49 17.73 -26.41
N ASP A 501 -15.83 17.66 -26.40
CA ASP A 501 -16.69 18.84 -26.26
C ASP A 501 -16.80 19.30 -24.79
N ALA A 502 -16.78 18.34 -23.86
CA ALA A 502 -16.88 18.60 -22.41
C ALA A 502 -15.53 18.52 -21.67
N CYS A 503 -14.46 18.12 -22.35
CA CYS A 503 -13.10 17.97 -21.81
C CYS A 503 -13.01 17.13 -20.53
N THR A 504 -13.88 16.12 -20.44
CA THR A 504 -14.03 15.23 -19.29
C THR A 504 -14.46 13.84 -19.74
N CYS A 505 -14.45 12.89 -18.81
CA CYS A 505 -14.93 11.54 -19.05
C CYS A 505 -16.46 11.47 -18.90
N ASP A 506 -17.13 11.04 -19.96
CA ASP A 506 -18.59 10.98 -20.09
C ASP A 506 -19.00 9.64 -20.73
N TRP A 507 -20.29 9.38 -20.86
CA TRP A 507 -20.79 8.10 -21.39
C TRP A 507 -20.45 7.92 -22.89
N PRO A 508 -20.17 6.68 -23.34
CA PRO A 508 -19.84 6.41 -24.73
C PRO A 508 -20.95 6.86 -25.68
N THR A 509 -20.62 7.75 -26.62
CA THR A 509 -21.60 8.31 -27.58
C THR A 509 -21.87 7.39 -28.77
N GLY A 510 -21.23 6.22 -28.82
CA GLY A 510 -21.35 5.24 -29.90
C GLY A 510 -20.64 5.63 -31.20
N ARG A 511 -19.86 6.73 -31.22
CA ARG A 511 -19.11 7.18 -32.39
C ARG A 511 -17.70 6.55 -32.43
N PRO A 512 -17.16 6.22 -33.61
CA PRO A 512 -15.78 5.72 -33.71
C PRO A 512 -14.75 6.74 -33.23
N CYS A 513 -13.70 6.30 -32.53
CA CYS A 513 -12.64 7.19 -32.01
C CYS A 513 -11.82 7.91 -33.09
N GLN A 514 -11.86 7.41 -34.33
CA GLN A 514 -11.20 8.03 -35.48
C GLN A 514 -12.15 8.98 -36.23
N SER A 515 -12.10 10.27 -35.88
CA SER A 515 -12.49 11.36 -36.76
C SER A 515 -11.25 12.16 -37.16
N THR A 516 -11.11 12.49 -38.45
CA THR A 516 -9.96 13.20 -39.04
C THR A 516 -9.96 14.71 -38.76
N GLY A 517 -10.52 15.11 -37.62
CA GLY A 517 -10.62 16.48 -37.15
C GLY A 517 -10.62 16.50 -35.63
N GLU A 518 -9.76 17.36 -35.09
CA GLU A 518 -9.72 17.81 -33.69
C GLU A 518 -9.46 16.73 -32.62
N THR A 519 -8.19 16.61 -32.24
CA THR A 519 -7.77 15.95 -30.99
C THR A 519 -7.54 16.93 -29.85
N PHE A 520 -7.90 18.21 -29.96
CA PHE A 520 -7.58 19.24 -28.97
C PHE A 520 -8.84 19.81 -28.32
N CYS A 521 -8.83 19.93 -27.00
CA CYS A 521 -9.92 20.49 -26.21
C CYS A 521 -10.03 22.01 -26.33
N VAL A 522 -11.07 22.50 -27.02
CA VAL A 522 -11.43 23.93 -27.05
C VAL A 522 -12.64 24.16 -26.14
N ALA A 523 -12.39 24.62 -24.91
CA ALA A 523 -13.46 25.11 -24.05
C ALA A 523 -14.08 26.38 -24.67
N GLN A 524 -15.27 26.26 -25.26
CA GLN A 524 -16.01 27.43 -25.73
C GLN A 524 -16.55 28.22 -24.53
N THR A 525 -16.12 29.47 -24.41
CA THR A 525 -16.76 30.45 -23.52
C THR A 525 -18.22 30.64 -23.95
N PRO A 526 -19.21 30.56 -23.05
CA PRO A 526 -20.60 30.79 -23.40
C PRO A 526 -20.80 32.21 -23.94
N ALA A 527 -21.19 32.31 -25.21
CA ALA A 527 -21.62 33.57 -25.79
C ALA A 527 -22.98 33.95 -25.20
N THR A 528 -23.09 35.17 -24.67
CA THR A 528 -24.34 35.71 -24.13
C THR A 528 -25.41 35.74 -25.23
N THR A 529 -26.57 35.12 -24.99
CA THR A 529 -27.71 35.22 -25.90
C THR A 529 -28.16 36.68 -26.00
N SER A 530 -27.97 37.28 -27.18
CA SER A 530 -28.51 38.59 -27.50
C SER A 530 -30.00 38.48 -27.83
N THR A 531 -30.79 39.43 -27.32
CA THR A 531 -32.21 39.56 -27.68
C THR A 531 -32.32 40.07 -29.12
N THR A 532 -32.70 39.17 -30.04
CA THR A 532 -33.42 39.42 -31.30
C THR A 532 -33.10 40.69 -32.11
N THR A 533 -32.64 40.54 -33.36
CA THR A 533 -33.46 40.68 -34.60
C THR A 533 -32.59 40.30 -35.83
N ALA A 534 -33.21 40.07 -36.99
CA ALA A 534 -32.65 39.34 -38.13
C ALA A 534 -31.73 40.13 -39.10
N THR A 535 -31.20 39.38 -40.08
CA THR A 535 -30.69 39.77 -41.43
C THR A 535 -29.29 40.40 -41.60
N ALA A 536 -28.33 39.51 -41.92
CA ALA A 536 -27.38 39.54 -43.06
C ALA A 536 -26.29 40.65 -43.26
N ALA A 537 -25.05 40.14 -43.45
CA ALA A 537 -23.97 40.54 -44.39
C ALA A 537 -22.85 41.59 -44.05
N LEU A 538 -21.63 41.03 -43.89
CA LEU A 538 -20.30 41.41 -44.48
C LEU A 538 -19.47 42.67 -44.06
N LEU A 539 -18.29 42.38 -43.47
CA LEU A 539 -16.91 42.93 -43.68
C LEU A 539 -16.40 44.31 -43.12
N SER A 540 -15.53 44.24 -42.08
CA SER A 540 -14.11 44.76 -41.93
C SER A 540 -13.68 46.23 -42.23
N PRO A 541 -12.51 46.77 -41.74
CA PRO A 541 -11.66 46.50 -40.53
C PRO A 541 -10.94 47.74 -39.84
N ASN A 542 -10.04 47.50 -38.84
CA ASN A 542 -8.79 48.24 -38.40
C ASN A 542 -8.70 49.36 -37.28
N VAL A 543 -8.07 49.04 -36.10
CA VAL A 543 -6.70 49.47 -35.54
C VAL A 543 -6.31 50.99 -35.36
N PRO A 544 -5.47 51.51 -34.37
CA PRO A 544 -4.96 51.08 -33.02
C PRO A 544 -4.65 52.16 -31.87
N GLN A 545 -4.24 51.69 -30.67
CA GLN A 545 -3.21 52.15 -29.64
C GLN A 545 -2.85 53.63 -29.23
N SER A 546 -2.82 53.94 -27.90
CA SER A 546 -1.58 54.21 -27.05
C SER A 546 -1.72 55.03 -25.71
N ALA A 547 -1.46 54.37 -24.56
CA ALA A 547 -0.68 54.72 -23.33
C ALA A 547 -0.72 56.06 -22.50
N VAL A 548 -0.21 55.95 -21.24
CA VAL A 548 0.27 56.98 -20.25
C VAL A 548 -0.81 57.62 -19.32
N ILE A 549 -0.88 57.54 -17.97
CA ILE A 549 0.05 57.50 -16.80
C ILE A 549 0.55 58.90 -16.36
N ALA A 550 0.40 59.42 -15.13
CA ALA A 550 -0.42 59.16 -13.92
C ALA A 550 -0.17 60.34 -12.92
N LEU A 551 -0.92 60.49 -11.81
CA LEU A 551 -0.44 61.22 -10.60
C LEU A 551 -1.26 60.92 -9.32
N ASN A 552 -0.63 61.04 -8.15
CA ASN A 552 -1.16 60.68 -6.81
C ASN A 552 -1.92 61.84 -6.14
N GLY A 553 -2.97 61.60 -5.33
CA GLY A 553 -2.89 61.46 -3.86
C GLY A 553 -3.28 62.79 -3.16
N LEU A 554 -3.94 62.87 -1.99
CA LEU A 554 -4.37 61.91 -0.96
C LEU A 554 -5.63 62.49 -0.28
N GLY A 555 -6.46 61.67 0.40
CA GLY A 555 -7.28 62.15 1.53
C GLY A 555 -8.81 62.12 1.40
N GLN A 556 -9.40 61.05 1.97
CA GLN A 556 -10.65 61.08 2.77
C GLN A 556 -11.93 61.67 2.15
N LEU A 557 -12.73 60.82 1.47
CA LEU A 557 -14.20 60.78 1.68
C LEU A 557 -14.94 59.55 1.12
N LEU A 558 -14.27 58.60 0.44
CA LEU A 558 -14.87 57.33 -0.03
C LEU A 558 -13.98 56.12 0.32
N GLY A 559 -13.43 56.11 1.54
CA GLY A 559 -12.35 55.20 1.94
C GLY A 559 -12.70 53.71 1.82
N THR A 560 -11.87 52.98 1.09
CA THR A 560 -11.92 51.53 0.93
C THR A 560 -11.93 50.79 2.28
N SER A 561 -13.06 50.17 2.58
CA SER A 561 -13.20 48.98 3.41
C SER A 561 -14.32 48.14 2.78
N GLY A 562 -14.29 46.82 2.74
CA GLY A 562 -13.36 45.93 3.41
C GLY A 562 -14.01 44.56 3.60
N SER A 563 -14.55 43.98 2.53
CA SER A 563 -14.90 42.57 2.49
C SER A 563 -14.56 41.99 1.13
N SER A 564 -13.40 41.34 1.06
CA SER A 564 -13.39 40.04 0.42
C SER A 564 -14.61 39.24 0.91
N SER A 565 -15.33 38.54 0.02
CA SER A 565 -15.89 37.26 0.47
C SER A 565 -14.68 36.53 1.03
N PRO A 566 -14.65 36.15 2.32
CA PRO A 566 -13.45 35.56 2.87
C PRO A 566 -13.17 34.33 2.03
N VAL A 567 -12.09 34.38 1.26
CA VAL A 567 -11.40 33.17 0.87
C VAL A 567 -11.13 32.55 2.22
N PHE A 568 -11.87 31.48 2.56
CA PHE A 568 -11.63 30.72 3.77
C PHE A 568 -10.35 29.92 3.54
N ASP A 569 -9.27 30.68 3.47
CA ASP A 569 -7.92 30.25 3.46
C ASP A 569 -7.64 29.56 4.79
N CYS A 570 -6.51 28.89 4.81
CA CYS A 570 -6.00 28.17 5.94
C CYS A 570 -5.46 29.11 7.04
N THR A 571 -5.47 30.44 6.82
CA THR A 571 -5.13 31.46 7.83
C THR A 571 -5.90 31.28 9.14
N GLY A 572 -5.16 31.10 10.24
CA GLY A 572 -5.73 30.86 11.58
C GLY A 572 -6.38 29.49 11.80
N ARG A 573 -6.39 28.62 10.77
CA ARG A 573 -6.81 27.22 10.87
C ARG A 573 -5.58 26.33 11.16
N ARG A 574 -5.80 25.08 11.57
CA ARG A 574 -4.73 24.07 11.66
C ARG A 574 -4.66 23.30 10.33
N ALA A 575 -3.62 22.48 10.15
CA ALA A 575 -3.61 21.52 9.06
C ALA A 575 -4.82 20.55 9.20
N GLY A 576 -5.52 20.28 8.10
CA GLY A 576 -6.81 19.57 8.14
C GLY A 576 -7.67 19.77 6.90
N LEU A 577 -8.76 19.00 6.82
CA LEU A 577 -9.78 19.14 5.78
C LEU A 577 -10.89 20.06 6.27
N TYR A 578 -11.42 20.89 5.39
CA TYR A 578 -12.45 21.86 5.71
C TYR A 578 -13.50 21.91 4.60
N ARG A 579 -14.78 21.81 4.97
CA ARG A 579 -15.88 22.01 4.02
C ARG A 579 -15.93 23.47 3.58
N ASP A 580 -16.28 23.71 2.33
CA ASP A 580 -16.63 25.07 1.92
C ASP A 580 -17.92 25.52 2.64
N MET A 581 -17.92 26.75 3.13
CA MET A 581 -19.00 27.27 3.98
C MET A 581 -20.30 27.54 3.21
N TYR A 582 -20.22 27.68 1.89
CA TYR A 582 -21.33 28.07 1.02
C TYR A 582 -21.73 26.97 0.04
N ASP A 583 -20.80 26.08 -0.30
CA ASP A 583 -21.07 24.90 -1.14
C ASP A 583 -20.70 23.60 -0.43
N CYS A 584 -21.70 22.93 0.14
CA CYS A 584 -21.50 21.64 0.81
C CYS A 584 -20.93 20.53 -0.09
N THR A 585 -20.94 20.67 -1.42
CA THR A 585 -20.28 19.71 -2.32
C THR A 585 -18.77 19.95 -2.44
N LYS A 586 -18.24 21.06 -1.92
CA LYS A 586 -16.82 21.41 -1.96
C LYS A 586 -16.15 21.30 -0.60
N PHE A 587 -14.86 21.00 -0.61
CA PHE A 587 -14.00 20.98 0.55
C PHE A 587 -12.57 21.27 0.14
N TYR A 588 -11.72 21.66 1.09
CA TYR A 588 -10.34 22.02 0.84
C TYR A 588 -9.42 21.49 1.94
N PHE A 589 -8.18 21.17 1.57
CA PHE A 589 -7.14 20.71 2.50
C PHE A 589 -6.15 21.83 2.79
N CYS A 590 -5.80 21.98 4.07
CA CYS A 590 -4.79 22.91 4.57
C CYS A 590 -3.57 22.15 5.09
N THR A 591 -2.37 22.52 4.65
CA THR A 591 -1.11 21.87 5.09
C THR A 591 0.09 22.83 5.11
N THR A 592 1.08 22.55 5.97
CA THR A 592 2.33 23.32 6.06
C THR A 592 3.46 22.66 5.25
N ASN A 593 4.59 23.37 5.10
CA ASN A 593 5.76 22.91 4.35
C ASN A 593 6.85 22.29 5.25
N ASN A 594 6.48 21.58 6.32
CA ASN A 594 7.41 20.93 7.26
C ASN A 594 8.53 21.86 7.80
N GLN A 595 8.17 23.06 8.25
CA GLN A 595 9.06 23.95 9.03
C GLN A 595 8.41 24.27 10.39
N PRO A 596 9.20 24.29 11.48
CA PRO A 596 8.70 24.67 12.80
C PRO A 596 8.49 26.19 12.88
N SER A 597 7.29 26.59 13.33
CA SER A 597 6.75 27.96 13.45
C SER A 597 6.32 28.69 12.16
N ASP A 598 5.02 29.00 12.11
CA ASP A 598 4.33 30.10 11.41
C ASP A 598 4.62 30.39 9.92
N GLY A 599 4.81 29.33 9.11
CA GLY A 599 4.67 29.43 7.65
C GLY A 599 3.20 29.47 7.18
N PRO A 600 2.87 30.13 6.05
CA PRO A 600 1.52 30.11 5.50
C PRO A 600 1.11 28.68 5.10
N LEU A 601 -0.12 28.31 5.47
CA LEU A 601 -0.72 27.02 5.11
C LEU A 601 -1.21 27.07 3.65
N PHE A 602 -0.93 26.01 2.88
CA PHE A 602 -1.36 25.90 1.48
C PHE A 602 -2.74 25.25 1.39
N ARG A 603 -3.64 25.87 0.61
CA ARG A 603 -5.00 25.40 0.32
C ARG A 603 -5.01 24.57 -0.98
N TYR A 604 -5.60 23.38 -0.91
CA TYR A 604 -5.91 22.54 -2.06
C TYR A 604 -7.41 22.30 -2.12
N ASP A 605 -8.07 22.67 -3.21
CA ASP A 605 -9.52 22.60 -3.37
C ASP A 605 -9.98 21.29 -4.04
N PHE A 606 -11.08 20.74 -3.53
CA PHE A 606 -11.68 19.48 -3.95
C PHE A 606 -13.21 19.59 -4.04
N VAL A 607 -13.80 18.76 -4.89
CA VAL A 607 -15.25 18.68 -5.08
C VAL A 607 -15.70 17.23 -4.96
N CYS A 608 -16.79 17.00 -4.24
CA CYS A 608 -17.41 15.70 -4.08
C CYS A 608 -18.06 15.22 -5.39
N PRO A 609 -18.18 13.88 -5.58
CA PRO A 609 -18.96 13.32 -6.67
C PRO A 609 -20.41 13.82 -6.66
N THR A 610 -21.06 13.86 -7.83
CA THR A 610 -22.43 14.37 -8.00
C THR A 610 -23.42 13.66 -7.07
N ASN A 611 -24.27 14.44 -6.38
CA ASN A 611 -25.21 14.03 -5.32
C ASN A 611 -24.57 13.66 -3.96
N TYR A 612 -23.28 13.93 -3.76
CA TYR A 612 -22.61 13.79 -2.48
C TYR A 612 -22.25 15.17 -1.91
N ALA A 613 -22.43 15.33 -0.61
CA ALA A 613 -21.99 16.49 0.15
C ALA A 613 -20.83 16.08 1.07
N PHE A 614 -19.85 16.96 1.27
CA PHE A 614 -18.81 16.73 2.25
C PHE A 614 -19.41 16.84 3.66
N SER A 615 -19.08 15.86 4.51
CA SER A 615 -19.54 15.80 5.90
C SER A 615 -18.41 16.26 6.82
N MET A 616 -18.63 17.32 7.61
CA MET A 616 -17.66 17.75 8.64
C MET A 616 -17.62 16.83 9.86
N THR A 617 -18.51 15.83 9.92
CA THR A 617 -18.55 14.83 11.01
C THR A 617 -17.73 13.59 10.69
N THR A 618 -17.64 13.23 9.40
CA THR A 618 -16.95 12.01 8.92
C THR A 618 -15.82 12.31 7.93
N CYS A 619 -15.60 13.59 7.61
CA CYS A 619 -14.56 14.11 6.71
C CYS A 619 -14.51 13.48 5.32
N ARG A 620 -15.68 13.06 4.81
CA ARG A 620 -15.86 12.34 3.54
C ARG A 620 -17.02 12.92 2.73
N CYS A 621 -17.01 12.63 1.43
CA CYS A 621 -18.16 12.88 0.55
C CYS A 621 -19.22 11.80 0.77
N GLU A 622 -20.38 12.19 1.31
CA GLU A 622 -21.48 11.29 1.68
C GLU A 622 -22.75 11.62 0.89
N LEU A 623 -23.55 10.58 0.62
CA LEU A 623 -24.74 10.66 -0.22
C LEU A 623 -25.85 11.38 0.56
N GLY A 624 -25.97 12.69 0.37
CA GLY A 624 -26.74 13.58 1.23
C GLY A 624 -27.78 14.38 0.45
N GLN A 625 -29.05 14.25 0.84
CA GLN A 625 -30.06 15.23 0.43
C GLN A 625 -29.83 16.57 1.13
N SER A 626 -30.19 17.64 0.44
CA SER A 626 -30.04 19.04 0.88
C SER A 626 -30.56 19.28 2.31
N HIS A 627 -29.63 19.33 3.26
CA HIS A 627 -29.82 19.95 4.56
C HIS A 627 -28.81 21.09 4.71
N THR A 628 -29.27 22.28 4.36
CA THR A 628 -28.68 23.63 4.49
C THR A 628 -27.28 23.72 5.12
N CYS A 629 -26.31 24.25 4.38
CA CYS A 629 -24.89 24.41 4.76
C CYS A 629 -24.60 25.32 5.97
N HIS A 630 -25.61 25.85 6.67
CA HIS A 630 -25.48 26.95 7.62
C HIS A 630 -25.46 26.57 9.12
N THR A 631 -25.48 25.29 9.49
CA THR A 631 -25.19 24.89 10.87
C THR A 631 -23.69 24.85 11.13
N LEU A 632 -23.16 25.96 11.65
CA LEU A 632 -21.85 26.05 12.30
C LEU A 632 -21.85 25.24 13.62
N THR A 633 -21.84 23.91 13.53
CA THR A 633 -21.37 23.07 14.64
C THR A 633 -19.86 23.14 14.69
N LYS A 634 -19.32 23.48 15.86
CA LYS A 634 -17.94 23.90 16.10
C LYS A 634 -16.95 22.73 16.16
N THR A 635 -17.00 21.87 15.16
CA THR A 635 -16.16 20.69 14.97
C THR A 635 -15.49 20.81 13.60
N ASP A 636 -14.31 21.42 13.58
CA ASP A 636 -13.41 21.36 12.43
C ASP A 636 -12.99 19.89 12.21
N CYS A 637 -12.84 19.48 10.94
CA CYS A 637 -12.18 18.22 10.55
C CYS A 637 -10.66 18.39 10.74
N LEU A 638 -10.27 18.65 11.98
CA LEU A 638 -8.89 18.64 12.42
C LEU A 638 -8.32 17.25 12.18
N LEU A 639 -7.08 17.21 11.70
CA LEU A 639 -6.21 16.08 11.95
C LEU A 639 -5.93 16.04 13.45
N LEU A 640 -6.80 15.34 14.19
CA LEU A 640 -6.38 14.52 15.30
C LEU A 640 -5.42 13.44 14.78
#